data_AF-A0A6I1NTA3-F1
#
_entry.id   AF-A0A6I1NTA3-F1
#
_cell.length_a   1.000
_cell.length_b   1.000
_cell.length_c   1.000
_cell.angle_alpha   90.00
_cell.angle_beta   90.00
_cell.angle_gamma   90.00
#
_symmetry.space_group_name_H-M   'P 1'
#
loop_
_entity.id
_entity.type
_entity.pdbx_description
1 polymer ?
#
loop_
_entity_poly.entity_id
_entity_poly.type
_entity_poly.pdbx_seq_one_letter_code
_entity_poly.pdbx_strand_id
1 'polypeptide(L)'
;MEKRFEPVQIPTVEVERVFSDFEKAELGQWYWVKNEGKEPILMCAMEIGSNYVQLHTPEMRGYTSERVHRDQFNEILTYEPNADYHIQQMVNHYQRALAENMDAIQRLTESLGIAPQLAHQPSGDTEGKSLALLSGQVDVTAFKNALILAKQETLPALFKKTEEISNELARWMGALSMPMKAKLAPMKASVDKIEDRLFNIQLYSGLLETVFTLSEGQPASREEKLRIMQRRLYMDEECLLDYEAGGMTFDGINEFDKWLAKPVNRDRILPFQRCMVSMRVRRDEKDRSGIGLNAFIQIREAQADKFTYLIVRNGEQLYRVCTDIDFGEQMFPERAVFDPSEPMMMKLWSHDRIESMMTKREFDSRMEESERKLAQSEQWELENPREEWEKANPYKTWNWGNPYRDFDRFNGSNWHPFDDSSTFYDLGMRKIQGEIKEYNRIALIVQGLFDRTQTLIPHNPVQMWRPASFAASVELVYDNTMALHWGEAPDINAYVAACNAKADADSIMFGQEHLWMVREAERENAKTDNNWRIPSSNKYHYKTLRPQGDPGPGRVARPASWTPRSKMATFTWLRARSPHSENLTKAQIKVPLDELFNVSAYKLGDFKQFFSDPRTRAKYLQWAPMLLSAEDYHRGALKATQPLPSDEPKTRFRF
;
A
#
# COMPACT_ATOMS: atom_id res chain seq x y z
N MET A 1 -54.74 41.93 37.33
CA MET A 1 -54.34 41.04 36.21
C MET A 1 -52.91 40.63 36.46
N GLU A 2 -52.69 39.51 37.14
CA GLU A 2 -51.38 38.85 37.23
C GLU A 2 -51.67 37.34 37.28
N LYS A 3 -51.57 36.68 36.13
CA LYS A 3 -51.58 35.21 36.06
C LYS A 3 -50.12 34.75 36.16
N ARG A 4 -49.80 34.10 37.27
CA ARG A 4 -48.53 33.40 37.51
C ARG A 4 -48.38 32.29 36.47
N PHE A 5 -47.22 32.24 35.84
CA PHE A 5 -46.80 31.14 34.95
C PHE A 5 -46.52 29.91 35.83
N GLU A 6 -47.29 28.84 35.68
CA GLU A 6 -46.93 27.54 36.23
C GLU A 6 -45.98 26.84 35.24
N PRO A 7 -44.82 26.33 35.69
CA PRO A 7 -43.91 25.61 34.81
C PRO A 7 -44.53 24.27 34.39
N VAL A 8 -44.54 24.02 33.08
CA VAL A 8 -44.95 22.75 32.49
C VAL A 8 -44.06 21.64 33.06
N GLN A 9 -44.64 20.78 33.90
CA GLN A 9 -44.02 19.51 34.26
C GLN A 9 -43.94 18.64 33.01
N ILE A 10 -42.75 18.54 32.43
CA ILE A 10 -42.45 17.53 31.42
C ILE A 10 -42.54 16.18 32.14
N PRO A 11 -43.45 15.26 31.75
CA PRO A 11 -43.52 13.96 32.37
C PRO A 11 -42.20 13.23 32.04
N THR A 12 -41.41 12.96 33.06
CA THR A 12 -40.33 11.97 32.99
C THR A 12 -41.00 10.63 32.71
N VAL A 13 -41.05 10.25 31.44
CA VAL A 13 -41.32 8.87 31.06
C VAL A 13 -40.11 8.09 31.54
N GLU A 14 -40.24 7.42 32.68
CA GLU A 14 -39.35 6.31 33.03
C GLU A 14 -39.54 5.26 31.95
N VAL A 15 -38.68 5.29 30.93
CA VAL A 15 -38.52 4.18 30.01
C VAL A 15 -37.91 3.07 30.85
N GLU A 16 -38.71 2.06 31.22
CA GLU A 16 -38.18 0.78 31.69
C GLU A 16 -37.14 0.33 30.66
N ARG A 17 -35.85 0.43 31.01
CA ARG A 17 -34.80 -0.22 30.24
C ARG A 17 -35.04 -1.72 30.39
N VAL A 18 -35.68 -2.31 29.38
CA VAL A 18 -35.70 -3.77 29.23
C VAL A 18 -34.25 -4.18 29.03
N PHE A 19 -33.59 -4.60 30.10
CA PHE A 19 -32.22 -5.10 30.07
C PHE A 19 -32.20 -6.35 29.18
N SER A 20 -31.72 -6.22 27.95
CA SER A 20 -31.42 -7.38 27.11
C SER A 20 -30.35 -8.24 27.79
N ASP A 21 -30.44 -9.56 27.72
CA ASP A 21 -29.44 -10.46 28.34
C ASP A 21 -28.03 -10.25 27.77
N PHE A 22 -27.91 -9.57 26.63
CA PHE A 22 -26.67 -9.05 26.09
C PHE A 22 -25.88 -8.19 27.09
N GLU A 23 -26.55 -7.37 27.91
CA GLU A 23 -25.88 -6.53 28.93
C GLU A 23 -25.26 -7.37 30.07
N LYS A 24 -25.69 -8.63 30.22
CA LYS A 24 -25.15 -9.57 31.21
C LYS A 24 -24.00 -10.41 30.64
N ALA A 25 -23.69 -10.28 29.35
CA ALA A 25 -22.61 -11.03 28.71
C ALA A 25 -21.25 -10.54 29.24
N GLU A 26 -20.39 -11.47 29.62
CA GLU A 26 -19.03 -11.18 30.08
C GLU A 26 -17.97 -11.92 29.26
N LEU A 27 -16.79 -11.32 29.16
CA LEU A 27 -15.65 -11.94 28.49
C LEU A 27 -15.25 -13.25 29.18
N GLY A 28 -15.15 -14.31 28.38
CA GLY A 28 -14.82 -15.66 28.83
C GLY A 28 -16.02 -16.50 29.28
N GLN A 29 -17.25 -15.99 29.17
CA GLN A 29 -18.45 -16.81 29.34
C GLN A 29 -18.66 -17.75 28.14
N TRP A 30 -19.30 -18.88 28.37
CA TRP A 30 -19.56 -19.89 27.35
C TRP A 30 -21.04 -19.92 26.97
N TYR A 31 -21.29 -20.09 25.68
CA TYR A 31 -22.63 -20.12 25.10
C TYR A 31 -22.77 -21.29 24.14
N TRP A 32 -23.95 -21.92 24.15
CA TRP A 32 -24.40 -22.79 23.08
C TRP A 32 -24.94 -21.95 21.95
N VAL A 33 -24.36 -22.11 20.76
CA VAL A 33 -24.73 -21.38 19.56
C VAL A 33 -25.60 -22.26 18.68
N LYS A 34 -26.85 -21.84 18.43
CA LYS A 34 -27.77 -22.54 17.54
C LYS A 34 -27.48 -22.12 16.10
N ASN A 35 -27.21 -23.10 15.24
CA ASN A 35 -27.02 -22.89 13.81
C ASN A 35 -28.13 -23.65 13.06
N GLU A 36 -28.79 -23.03 12.09
CA GLU A 36 -29.94 -23.65 11.40
C GLU A 36 -29.54 -25.01 10.80
N GLY A 37 -30.17 -26.09 11.28
CA GLY A 37 -29.95 -27.45 10.80
C GLY A 37 -28.71 -28.18 11.33
N LYS A 38 -27.99 -27.64 12.33
CA LYS A 38 -26.84 -28.30 12.99
C LYS A 38 -27.02 -28.42 14.50
N GLU A 39 -26.30 -29.35 15.12
CA GLU A 39 -26.23 -29.45 16.58
C GLU A 39 -25.60 -28.19 17.18
N PRO A 40 -26.10 -27.72 18.35
CA PRO A 40 -25.57 -26.52 18.98
C PRO A 40 -24.11 -26.71 19.39
N ILE A 41 -23.29 -25.70 19.12
CA ILE A 41 -21.84 -25.76 19.38
C ILE A 41 -21.51 -24.89 20.59
N LEU A 42 -20.67 -25.42 21.48
CA LEU A 42 -20.18 -24.68 22.65
C LEU A 42 -19.04 -23.73 22.24
N MET A 43 -19.24 -22.43 22.44
CA MET A 43 -18.28 -21.39 22.06
C MET A 43 -18.04 -20.40 23.21
N CYS A 44 -16.83 -19.85 23.29
CA CYS A 44 -16.43 -18.91 24.33
C CYS A 44 -16.52 -17.47 23.81
N ALA A 45 -17.06 -16.55 24.63
CA ALA A 45 -17.12 -15.13 24.32
C ALA A 45 -15.73 -14.50 24.42
N MET A 46 -15.18 -14.09 23.29
CA MET A 46 -13.80 -13.59 23.17
C MET A 46 -13.72 -12.07 23.02
N GLU A 47 -14.73 -11.45 22.41
CA GLU A 47 -14.84 -9.99 22.26
C GLU A 47 -16.31 -9.58 22.43
N ILE A 48 -16.53 -8.47 23.12
CA ILE A 48 -17.85 -7.84 23.27
C ILE A 48 -17.72 -6.43 22.73
N GLY A 49 -18.46 -6.15 21.65
CA GLY A 49 -18.57 -4.84 21.03
C GLY A 49 -19.76 -4.04 21.58
N SER A 50 -20.03 -2.89 20.97
CA SER A 50 -21.18 -2.04 21.30
C SER A 50 -22.52 -2.70 20.95
N ASN A 51 -22.56 -3.49 19.86
CA ASN A 51 -23.77 -4.13 19.34
C ASN A 51 -23.58 -5.62 18.98
N TYR A 52 -22.45 -6.25 19.33
CA TYR A 52 -22.20 -7.66 19.03
C TYR A 52 -21.41 -8.39 20.11
N VAL A 53 -21.50 -9.72 20.12
CA VAL A 53 -20.58 -10.62 20.82
C VAL A 53 -19.90 -11.51 19.80
N GLN A 54 -18.57 -11.61 19.86
CA GLN A 54 -17.78 -12.53 19.06
C GLN A 54 -17.40 -13.76 19.88
N LEU A 55 -17.77 -14.91 19.35
CA LEU A 55 -17.61 -16.22 19.98
C LEU A 55 -16.62 -17.04 19.18
N HIS A 56 -15.73 -17.76 19.84
CA HIS A 56 -14.77 -18.67 19.19
C HIS A 56 -14.98 -20.11 19.68
N THR A 57 -14.85 -21.07 18.77
CA THR A 57 -14.73 -22.48 19.14
C THR A 57 -13.38 -22.77 19.81
N PRO A 58 -13.30 -23.76 20.72
CA PRO A 58 -12.01 -24.28 21.14
C PRO A 58 -11.30 -24.91 19.95
N GLU A 59 -10.03 -24.60 19.68
CA GLU A 59 -9.28 -25.19 18.57
C GLU A 59 -7.75 -25.29 18.80
N MET A 60 -7.11 -26.18 18.03
CA MET A 60 -5.66 -26.42 17.99
C MET A 60 -4.97 -25.79 16.76
N ARG A 61 -5.65 -25.69 15.60
CA ARG A 61 -5.14 -25.12 14.34
C ARG A 61 -6.25 -24.40 13.56
N GLY A 62 -6.53 -23.16 13.94
CA GLY A 62 -7.66 -22.37 13.43
C GLY A 62 -8.60 -21.98 14.56
N TYR A 63 -9.62 -21.20 14.29
CA TYR A 63 -10.82 -21.09 15.12
C TYR A 63 -12.00 -20.75 14.21
N THR A 64 -13.16 -21.37 14.42
CA THR A 64 -14.42 -20.90 13.87
C THR A 64 -14.89 -19.76 14.75
N SER A 65 -15.15 -18.60 14.15
CA SER A 65 -15.69 -17.45 14.87
C SER A 65 -17.07 -17.09 14.37
N GLU A 66 -17.93 -16.70 15.29
CA GLU A 66 -19.28 -16.25 15.01
C GLU A 66 -19.51 -14.91 15.71
N ARG A 67 -20.00 -13.92 14.96
CA ARG A 67 -20.38 -12.61 15.50
C ARG A 67 -21.90 -12.54 15.55
N VAL A 68 -22.45 -12.50 16.75
CA VAL A 68 -23.90 -12.43 16.98
C VAL A 68 -24.28 -11.00 17.34
N HIS A 69 -25.25 -10.45 16.62
CA HIS A 69 -25.80 -9.11 16.89
C HIS A 69 -26.61 -9.11 18.19
N ARG A 70 -26.65 -7.97 18.90
CA ARG A 70 -27.43 -7.78 20.13
C ARG A 70 -28.89 -8.24 19.97
N ASP A 71 -29.51 -7.91 18.84
CA ASP A 71 -30.93 -8.19 18.62
C ASP A 71 -31.21 -9.70 18.43
N GLN A 72 -30.21 -10.47 17.98
CA GLN A 72 -30.31 -11.92 17.78
C GLN A 72 -29.73 -12.70 18.97
N PHE A 73 -29.25 -12.01 20.01
CA PHE A 73 -28.51 -12.60 21.12
C PHE A 73 -29.30 -13.74 21.80
N ASN A 74 -30.56 -13.48 22.16
CA ASN A 74 -31.41 -14.47 22.86
C ASN A 74 -31.98 -15.56 21.94
N GLU A 75 -31.98 -15.33 20.63
CA GLU A 75 -32.47 -16.30 19.65
C GLU A 75 -31.41 -17.37 19.36
N ILE A 76 -30.15 -16.93 19.21
CA ILE A 76 -29.03 -17.75 18.77
C ILE A 76 -28.25 -18.32 19.97
N LEU A 77 -28.09 -17.57 21.06
CA LEU A 77 -27.22 -17.93 22.17
C LEU A 77 -27.98 -18.43 23.38
N THR A 78 -27.47 -19.50 23.99
CA THR A 78 -27.95 -20.00 25.29
C THR A 78 -26.78 -20.10 26.24
N TYR A 79 -26.82 -19.34 27.33
CA TYR A 79 -25.74 -19.30 28.34
C TYR A 79 -25.55 -20.67 29.03
N GLU A 80 -24.30 -21.11 29.14
CA GLU A 80 -23.93 -22.36 29.82
C GLU A 80 -23.23 -22.06 31.15
N PRO A 81 -23.94 -22.18 32.30
CA PRO A 81 -23.36 -21.87 33.61
C PRO A 81 -22.28 -22.88 34.06
N ASN A 82 -22.30 -24.11 33.55
CA ASN A 82 -21.40 -25.19 33.98
C ASN A 82 -20.44 -25.63 32.86
N ALA A 83 -19.93 -24.67 32.08
CA ALA A 83 -19.08 -24.97 30.94
C ALA A 83 -17.79 -25.72 31.31
N ASP A 84 -17.20 -25.42 32.48
CA ASP A 84 -16.01 -26.13 32.97
C ASP A 84 -16.27 -27.62 33.17
N TYR A 85 -17.46 -27.98 33.65
CA TYR A 85 -17.85 -29.39 33.81
C TYR A 85 -17.96 -30.08 32.45
N HIS A 86 -18.60 -29.45 31.47
CA HIS A 86 -18.69 -29.99 30.10
C HIS A 86 -17.31 -30.14 29.44
N ILE A 87 -16.45 -29.13 29.56
CA ILE A 87 -15.07 -29.19 29.04
C ILE A 87 -14.30 -30.33 29.70
N GLN A 88 -14.38 -30.48 31.03
CA GLN A 88 -13.73 -31.57 31.75
C GLN A 88 -14.27 -32.95 31.37
N GLN A 89 -15.58 -33.07 31.12
CA GLN A 89 -16.18 -34.30 30.61
C GLN A 89 -15.59 -34.67 29.24
N MET A 90 -15.45 -33.72 28.33
CA MET A 90 -14.85 -33.95 27.02
C MET A 90 -13.37 -34.31 27.12
N VAL A 91 -12.60 -33.63 27.98
CA VAL A 91 -11.20 -33.99 28.27
C VAL A 91 -11.10 -35.42 28.77
N ASN A 92 -11.93 -35.80 29.76
CA ASN A 92 -11.95 -37.16 30.30
C ASN A 92 -12.37 -38.20 29.27
N HIS A 93 -13.34 -37.88 28.40
CA HIS A 93 -13.78 -38.74 27.31
C HIS A 93 -12.62 -39.07 26.35
N TYR A 94 -11.91 -38.04 25.87
CA TYR A 94 -10.79 -38.24 24.96
C TYR A 94 -9.56 -38.86 25.63
N GLN A 95 -9.31 -38.59 26.92
CA GLN A 95 -8.27 -39.30 27.68
C GLN A 95 -8.55 -40.81 27.77
N ARG A 96 -9.80 -41.20 28.02
CA ARG A 96 -10.20 -42.62 28.02
C ARG A 96 -10.10 -43.24 26.64
N ALA A 97 -10.61 -42.55 25.60
CA ALA A 97 -10.51 -43.03 24.23
C ALA A 97 -9.05 -43.21 23.78
N LEU A 98 -8.16 -42.32 24.21
CA LEU A 98 -6.72 -42.42 23.95
C LEU A 98 -6.12 -43.64 24.65
N ALA A 99 -6.43 -43.85 25.94
CA ALA A 99 -5.98 -45.01 26.70
C ALA A 99 -6.47 -46.32 26.06
N GLU A 100 -7.75 -46.40 25.68
CA GLU A 100 -8.33 -47.57 25.00
C GLU A 100 -7.66 -47.84 23.64
N ASN A 101 -7.36 -46.80 22.87
CA ASN A 101 -6.68 -46.95 21.58
C ASN A 101 -5.21 -47.40 21.76
N MET A 102 -4.54 -46.89 22.79
CA MET A 102 -3.18 -47.32 23.16
C MET A 102 -3.17 -48.77 23.66
N ASP A 103 -4.14 -49.17 24.47
CA ASP A 103 -4.33 -50.57 24.91
C ASP A 103 -4.61 -51.50 23.71
N ALA A 104 -5.33 -51.02 22.69
CA ALA A 104 -5.57 -51.76 21.46
C ALA A 104 -4.29 -51.92 20.63
N ILE A 105 -3.46 -50.87 20.53
CA ILE A 105 -2.13 -50.93 19.90
C ILE A 105 -1.24 -51.91 20.67
N GLN A 106 -1.24 -51.85 22.00
CA GLN A 106 -0.44 -52.74 22.85
C GLN A 106 -0.89 -54.21 22.69
N ARG A 107 -2.19 -54.50 22.76
CA ARG A 107 -2.71 -55.86 22.56
C ARG A 107 -2.41 -56.39 21.16
N LEU A 108 -2.54 -55.55 20.13
CA LEU A 108 -2.22 -55.94 18.76
C LEU A 108 -0.73 -56.24 18.61
N THR A 109 0.15 -55.38 19.13
CA THR A 109 1.61 -55.56 19.06
C THR A 109 2.09 -56.78 19.88
N GLU A 110 1.50 -57.03 21.05
CA GLU A 110 1.71 -58.25 21.84
C GLU A 110 1.24 -59.52 21.12
N SER A 111 0.05 -59.49 20.49
CA SER A 111 -0.49 -60.63 19.72
C SER A 111 0.36 -60.99 18.49
N LEU A 112 1.09 -60.01 17.95
CA LEU A 112 2.00 -60.17 16.82
C LEU A 112 3.43 -60.52 17.27
N GLY A 113 3.69 -60.63 18.58
CA GLY A 113 5.01 -60.92 19.15
C GLY A 113 6.02 -59.77 19.01
N ILE A 114 5.55 -58.57 18.69
CA ILE A 114 6.36 -57.35 18.50
C ILE A 114 6.14 -56.48 19.74
N ALA A 115 6.74 -56.81 20.89
CA ALA A 115 6.59 -55.96 22.06
C ALA A 115 7.23 -54.58 21.79
N PRO A 116 6.49 -53.45 21.89
CA PRO A 116 7.13 -52.14 21.82
C PRO A 116 7.93 -51.92 23.09
N GLN A 117 9.25 -51.73 22.97
CA GLN A 117 10.11 -51.32 24.07
C GLN A 117 9.81 -49.87 24.45
N LEU A 118 8.79 -49.66 25.27
CA LEU A 118 8.44 -48.33 25.80
C LEU A 118 9.19 -47.97 27.09
N ALA A 119 10.06 -48.86 27.60
CA ALA A 119 10.95 -48.57 28.73
C ALA A 119 12.37 -49.10 28.44
N HIS A 120 13.38 -48.27 28.69
CA HIS A 120 14.80 -48.59 28.53
C HIS A 120 15.21 -49.76 29.44
N GLN A 121 15.15 -50.99 28.93
CA GLN A 121 15.83 -52.16 29.50
C GLN A 121 16.55 -52.95 28.40
N PRO A 122 17.70 -53.57 28.72
CA PRO A 122 18.65 -54.05 27.71
C PRO A 122 18.10 -55.25 26.94
N SER A 123 18.47 -55.30 25.67
CA SER A 123 18.17 -56.31 24.65
C SER A 123 18.43 -57.75 25.13
N GLY A 124 17.39 -58.44 25.57
CA GLY A 124 17.38 -59.89 25.76
C GLY A 124 15.95 -60.40 25.64
N ASP A 125 15.74 -61.44 24.83
CA ASP A 125 14.48 -62.20 24.66
C ASP A 125 13.36 -61.65 23.74
N THR A 126 13.73 -61.08 22.58
CA THR A 126 12.77 -60.90 21.47
C THR A 126 12.66 -62.14 20.56
N GLU A 127 13.76 -62.88 20.38
CA GLU A 127 13.79 -64.12 19.57
C GLU A 127 13.12 -65.32 20.27
N GLY A 128 13.23 -65.42 21.60
CA GLY A 128 12.65 -66.53 22.37
C GLY A 128 11.11 -66.54 22.39
N LYS A 129 10.48 -65.36 22.46
CA LYS A 129 9.00 -65.24 22.47
C LYS A 129 8.37 -65.43 21.08
N SER A 130 9.05 -64.99 20.03
CA SER A 130 8.60 -65.19 18.64
C SER A 130 8.71 -66.67 18.23
N LEU A 131 9.74 -67.38 18.66
CA LEU A 131 9.87 -68.84 18.49
C LEU A 131 8.86 -69.62 19.34
N ALA A 132 8.56 -69.19 20.57
CA ALA A 132 7.55 -69.84 21.41
C ALA A 132 6.13 -69.76 20.81
N LEU A 133 5.76 -68.63 20.19
CA LEU A 133 4.48 -68.47 19.47
C LEU A 133 4.42 -69.29 18.17
N LEU A 134 5.53 -69.37 17.41
CA LEU A 134 5.64 -70.21 16.22
C LEU A 134 5.51 -71.70 16.52
N SER A 135 5.93 -72.15 17.71
CA SER A 135 5.81 -73.55 18.14
C SER A 135 4.39 -73.96 18.54
N GLY A 136 3.48 -73.00 18.79
CA GLY A 136 2.12 -73.23 19.28
C GLY A 136 1.00 -72.99 18.26
N GLN A 137 1.29 -72.44 17.07
CA GLN A 137 0.30 -72.18 16.02
C GLN A 137 0.42 -73.17 14.85
N VAL A 138 -0.70 -73.73 14.43
CA VAL A 138 -0.81 -74.79 13.40
C VAL A 138 -0.61 -74.26 11.96
N ASP A 139 -0.51 -72.94 11.74
CA ASP A 139 -0.40 -72.36 10.39
C ASP A 139 0.46 -71.07 10.31
N VAL A 140 1.69 -71.21 9.80
CA VAL A 140 2.67 -70.13 9.59
C VAL A 140 2.23 -69.12 8.51
N THR A 141 1.42 -69.55 7.54
CA THR A 141 0.93 -68.65 6.47
C THR A 141 -0.15 -67.71 6.96
N ALA A 142 -1.02 -68.16 7.86
CA ALA A 142 -2.01 -67.32 8.52
C ALA A 142 -1.36 -66.21 9.36
N PHE A 143 -0.29 -66.55 10.11
CA PHE A 143 0.46 -65.58 10.92
C PHE A 143 1.17 -64.51 10.06
N LYS A 144 1.79 -64.92 8.93
CA LYS A 144 2.41 -63.97 7.98
C LYS A 144 1.39 -62.99 7.38
N ASN A 145 0.21 -63.48 7.01
CA ASN A 145 -0.86 -62.63 6.48
C ASN A 145 -1.40 -61.65 7.54
N ALA A 146 -1.52 -62.08 8.80
CA ALA A 146 -1.88 -61.21 9.91
C ALA A 146 -0.85 -60.09 10.16
N LEU A 147 0.45 -60.38 10.05
CA LEU A 147 1.52 -59.38 10.14
C LEU A 147 1.48 -58.35 9.00
N ILE A 148 1.18 -58.78 7.77
CA ILE A 148 1.06 -57.88 6.61
C ILE A 148 -0.15 -56.97 6.77
N LEU A 149 -1.31 -57.53 7.11
CA LEU A 149 -2.54 -56.77 7.35
C LEU A 149 -2.38 -55.79 8.52
N ALA A 150 -1.68 -56.21 9.58
CA ALA A 150 -1.40 -55.34 10.71
C ALA A 150 -0.52 -54.15 10.34
N LYS A 151 0.52 -54.37 9.53
CA LYS A 151 1.44 -53.33 9.08
C LYS A 151 0.81 -52.37 8.06
N GLN A 152 -0.01 -52.88 7.15
CA GLN A 152 -0.53 -52.10 6.02
C GLN A 152 -1.83 -51.36 6.34
N GLU A 153 -2.68 -51.90 7.22
CA GLU A 153 -4.03 -51.36 7.44
C GLU A 153 -4.30 -51.03 8.92
N THR A 154 -4.19 -52.00 9.82
CA THR A 154 -4.72 -51.81 11.19
C THR A 154 -3.82 -50.91 12.05
N LEU A 155 -2.49 -51.03 12.00
CA LEU A 155 -1.59 -50.13 12.74
C LEU A 155 -1.67 -48.69 12.22
N PRO A 156 -1.58 -48.42 10.89
CA PRO A 156 -1.79 -47.08 10.36
C PRO A 156 -3.15 -46.49 10.74
N ALA A 157 -4.23 -47.27 10.70
CA ALA A 157 -5.56 -46.82 11.12
C ALA A 157 -5.61 -46.48 12.62
N LEU A 158 -4.99 -47.30 13.47
CA LEU A 158 -4.90 -47.02 14.92
C LEU A 158 -4.04 -45.79 15.21
N PHE A 159 -2.91 -45.59 14.51
CA PHE A 159 -2.10 -44.38 14.65
C PHE A 159 -2.83 -43.13 14.17
N LYS A 160 -3.54 -43.20 13.04
CA LYS A 160 -4.40 -42.11 12.57
C LYS A 160 -5.49 -41.77 13.59
N LYS A 161 -6.12 -42.78 14.18
CA LYS A 161 -7.10 -42.60 15.26
C LYS A 161 -6.48 -41.99 16.52
N THR A 162 -5.24 -42.38 16.88
CA THR A 162 -4.49 -41.74 17.99
C THR A 162 -4.23 -40.26 17.70
N GLU A 163 -3.85 -39.92 16.47
CA GLU A 163 -3.64 -38.53 16.05
C GLU A 163 -4.94 -37.72 16.14
N GLU A 164 -6.05 -38.26 15.63
CA GLU A 164 -7.38 -37.63 15.72
C GLU A 164 -7.83 -37.40 17.17
N ILE A 165 -7.72 -38.42 18.04
CA ILE A 165 -8.06 -38.32 19.47
C ILE A 165 -7.13 -37.33 20.19
N SER A 166 -5.82 -37.37 19.90
CA SER A 166 -4.85 -36.46 20.51
C SER A 166 -5.11 -35.00 20.12
N ASN A 167 -5.53 -34.74 18.88
CA ASN A 167 -5.88 -33.40 18.41
C ASN A 167 -7.14 -32.87 19.11
N GLU A 168 -8.17 -33.70 19.26
CA GLU A 168 -9.37 -33.35 20.03
C GLU A 168 -9.07 -33.15 21.52
N LEU A 169 -8.22 -33.97 22.12
CA LEU A 169 -7.78 -33.78 23.50
C LEU A 169 -7.06 -32.43 23.67
N ALA A 170 -6.12 -32.10 22.78
CA ALA A 170 -5.41 -30.82 22.80
C ALA A 170 -6.35 -29.62 22.62
N ARG A 171 -7.35 -29.74 21.74
CA ARG A 171 -8.42 -28.76 21.53
C ARG A 171 -9.19 -28.46 22.82
N TRP A 172 -9.67 -29.49 23.52
CA TRP A 172 -10.44 -29.32 24.76
C TRP A 172 -9.57 -28.89 25.96
N MET A 173 -8.31 -29.32 26.02
CA MET A 173 -7.37 -28.75 27.00
C MET A 173 -7.11 -27.26 26.74
N GLY A 174 -7.07 -26.84 25.48
CA GLY A 174 -6.95 -25.43 25.08
C GLY A 174 -8.15 -24.58 25.52
N ALA A 175 -9.36 -25.16 25.53
CA ALA A 175 -10.61 -24.51 25.96
C ALA A 175 -10.50 -23.90 27.37
N LEU A 176 -9.88 -24.62 28.31
CA LEU A 176 -9.70 -24.17 29.71
C LEU A 176 -8.94 -22.83 29.82
N SER A 177 -8.10 -22.51 28.83
CA SER A 177 -7.33 -21.26 28.79
C SER A 177 -8.05 -20.09 28.12
N MET A 178 -9.16 -20.33 27.42
CA MET A 178 -9.85 -19.31 26.61
C MET A 178 -10.44 -18.17 27.43
N PRO A 179 -11.13 -18.41 28.57
CA PRO A 179 -11.67 -17.32 29.37
C PRO A 179 -10.60 -16.34 29.87
N MET A 180 -9.43 -16.87 30.25
CA MET A 180 -8.29 -16.04 30.67
C MET A 180 -7.72 -15.25 29.49
N LYS A 181 -7.60 -15.85 28.30
CA LYS A 181 -7.16 -15.14 27.08
C LYS A 181 -8.10 -14.01 26.71
N ALA A 182 -9.42 -14.23 26.78
CA ALA A 182 -10.43 -13.20 26.53
C ALA A 182 -10.27 -12.01 27.48
N LYS A 183 -10.06 -12.26 28.78
CA LYS A 183 -9.86 -11.21 29.79
C LYS A 183 -8.53 -10.46 29.64
N LEU A 184 -7.48 -11.10 29.12
CA LEU A 184 -6.18 -10.47 28.88
C LEU A 184 -6.14 -9.55 27.64
N ALA A 185 -7.00 -9.77 26.65
CA ALA A 185 -6.99 -9.00 25.41
C ALA A 185 -7.26 -7.48 25.63
N PRO A 186 -8.30 -7.06 26.41
CA PRO A 186 -8.51 -5.65 26.74
C PRO A 186 -7.36 -5.01 27.54
N MET A 187 -6.63 -5.80 28.34
CA MET A 187 -5.47 -5.31 29.10
C MET A 187 -4.31 -4.94 28.16
N LYS A 188 -4.04 -5.77 27.15
CA LYS A 188 -3.06 -5.44 26.10
C LYS A 188 -3.45 -4.16 25.35
N ALA A 189 -4.72 -4.05 24.94
CA ALA A 189 -5.21 -2.84 24.29
C ALA A 189 -5.12 -1.57 25.17
N SER A 190 -5.12 -1.73 26.50
CA SER A 190 -4.91 -0.62 27.43
C SER A 190 -3.44 -0.15 27.47
N VAL A 191 -2.48 -1.06 27.29
CA VAL A 191 -1.05 -0.73 27.16
C VAL A 191 -0.83 0.09 25.88
N ASP A 192 -1.40 -0.34 24.75
CA ASP A 192 -1.32 0.38 23.47
C ASP A 192 -1.86 1.83 23.60
N LYS A 193 -2.93 2.03 24.39
CA LYS A 193 -3.48 3.37 24.69
C LYS A 193 -2.53 4.23 25.54
N ILE A 194 -1.74 3.62 26.42
CA ILE A 194 -0.74 4.35 27.23
C ILE A 194 0.43 4.77 26.34
N GLU A 195 0.94 3.86 25.51
CA GLU A 195 2.00 4.17 24.55
C GLU A 195 1.58 5.28 23.59
N ASP A 196 0.34 5.24 23.10
CA ASP A 196 -0.20 6.28 22.25
C ASP A 196 -0.32 7.65 22.94
N ARG A 197 -0.72 7.69 24.22
CA ARG A 197 -0.76 8.93 25.00
C ARG A 197 0.65 9.49 25.22
N LEU A 198 1.62 8.63 25.51
CA LEU A 198 3.02 9.01 25.65
C LEU A 198 3.55 9.62 24.35
N PHE A 199 3.25 8.98 23.21
CA PHE A 199 3.59 9.48 21.88
C PHE A 199 2.97 10.86 21.63
N ASN A 200 1.69 11.07 21.92
CA ASN A 200 1.03 12.37 21.75
C ASN A 200 1.67 13.47 22.63
N ILE A 201 2.14 13.15 23.85
CA ILE A 201 2.88 14.08 24.71
C ILE A 201 4.25 14.42 24.10
N GLN A 202 4.96 13.44 23.55
CA GLN A 202 6.25 13.64 22.86
C GLN A 202 6.10 14.53 21.62
N LEU A 203 5.01 14.38 20.86
CA LEU A 203 4.68 15.26 19.73
C LEU A 203 4.38 16.68 20.18
N TYR A 204 3.50 16.86 21.16
CA TYR A 204 3.14 18.19 21.65
C TYR A 204 4.35 18.95 22.21
N SER A 205 5.21 18.26 22.98
CA SER A 205 6.49 18.81 23.47
C SER A 205 7.56 18.95 22.39
N GLY A 206 7.34 18.33 21.22
CA GLY A 206 8.25 18.15 20.08
C GLY A 206 9.64 17.72 20.46
N LEU A 207 9.70 16.71 21.32
CA LEU A 207 10.91 15.89 21.51
C LEU A 207 11.28 15.13 20.23
N LEU A 208 10.34 14.97 19.31
CA LEU A 208 10.49 14.29 18.01
C LEU A 208 10.63 15.28 16.84
N GLU A 209 10.91 16.55 17.13
CA GLU A 209 10.96 17.60 16.11
C GLU A 209 12.32 18.27 16.06
N THR A 210 12.81 18.52 14.84
CA THR A 210 14.00 19.34 14.60
C THR A 210 13.63 20.52 13.71
N VAL A 211 13.93 21.74 14.17
CA VAL A 211 13.61 22.98 13.45
C VAL A 211 14.87 23.55 12.81
N PHE A 212 14.82 23.81 11.51
CA PHE A 212 15.86 24.48 10.73
C PHE A 212 15.38 25.85 10.28
N THR A 213 16.17 26.89 10.50
CA THR A 213 15.90 28.24 9.98
C THR A 213 16.48 28.38 8.58
N LEU A 214 15.62 28.67 7.60
CA LEU A 214 16.01 28.81 6.19
C LEU A 214 16.28 30.26 5.81
N SER A 215 15.48 31.19 6.34
CA SER A 215 15.64 32.62 6.15
C SER A 215 15.23 33.36 7.41
N GLU A 216 16.01 34.37 7.76
CA GLU A 216 15.67 35.36 8.78
C GLU A 216 14.99 36.57 8.11
N GLY A 217 14.26 37.36 8.89
CA GLY A 217 13.54 38.53 8.39
C GLY A 217 12.47 39.01 9.36
N GLN A 218 11.65 39.97 8.92
CA GLN A 218 10.55 40.49 9.71
C GLN A 218 9.43 39.43 9.87
N PRO A 219 8.94 39.17 11.09
CA PRO A 219 7.84 38.24 11.31
C PRO A 219 6.52 38.84 10.80
N ALA A 220 5.51 37.99 10.57
CA ALA A 220 4.17 38.46 10.22
C ALA A 220 3.51 39.22 11.39
N SER A 221 2.46 39.99 11.08
CA SER A 221 1.66 40.68 12.08
C SER A 221 1.10 39.71 13.12
N ARG A 222 0.94 40.19 14.36
CA ARG A 222 0.38 39.42 15.48
C ARG A 222 -1.03 38.90 15.20
N GLU A 223 -1.82 39.65 14.43
CA GLU A 223 -3.20 39.32 14.06
C GLU A 223 -3.31 38.39 12.84
N GLU A 224 -2.20 38.14 12.14
CA GLU A 224 -2.20 37.28 10.95
C GLU A 224 -2.53 35.83 11.33
N LYS A 225 -3.51 35.24 10.65
CA LYS A 225 -3.90 33.85 10.88
C LYS A 225 -2.90 32.90 10.26
N LEU A 226 -2.68 31.74 10.89
CA LEU A 226 -1.94 30.66 10.26
C LEU A 226 -2.81 29.97 9.21
N ARG A 227 -2.42 30.10 7.94
CA ARG A 227 -3.06 29.38 6.83
C ARG A 227 -2.40 28.03 6.59
N ILE A 228 -3.13 26.95 6.82
CA ILE A 228 -2.63 25.58 6.63
C ILE A 228 -3.10 25.08 5.28
N MET A 229 -2.16 24.72 4.41
CA MET A 229 -2.45 24.15 3.09
C MET A 229 -2.81 22.68 3.23
N GLN A 230 -3.89 22.24 2.55
CA GLN A 230 -4.38 20.87 2.66
C GLN A 230 -3.41 19.84 2.07
N ARG A 231 -3.01 20.04 0.81
CA ARG A 231 -2.25 19.04 0.06
C ARG A 231 -0.75 19.13 0.31
N ARG A 232 -0.14 17.95 0.44
CA ARG A 232 1.29 17.77 0.46
C ARG A 232 1.90 18.06 -0.91
N LEU A 233 2.95 18.87 -0.92
CA LEU A 233 3.75 19.15 -2.10
C LEU A 233 5.01 18.29 -2.13
N TYR A 234 5.64 18.19 -3.29
CA TYR A 234 6.87 17.43 -3.48
C TYR A 234 7.99 18.38 -3.89
N MET A 235 9.11 18.33 -3.17
CA MET A 235 10.19 19.30 -3.33
C MET A 235 10.77 19.25 -4.74
N ASP A 236 11.04 18.05 -5.27
CA ASP A 236 11.57 17.81 -6.60
C ASP A 236 10.65 18.32 -7.74
N GLU A 237 9.33 18.08 -7.63
CA GLU A 237 8.29 18.57 -8.55
C GLU A 237 8.26 20.11 -8.60
N GLU A 238 8.49 20.78 -7.46
CA GLU A 238 8.38 22.23 -7.34
C GLU A 238 9.65 22.99 -7.72
N CYS A 239 10.83 22.45 -7.41
CA CYS A 239 12.09 23.12 -7.70
C CYS A 239 12.65 22.80 -9.09
N LEU A 240 12.21 21.69 -9.69
CA LEU A 240 12.82 21.09 -10.90
C LEU A 240 14.35 20.94 -10.77
N LEU A 241 14.89 20.77 -9.55
CA LEU A 241 16.32 20.51 -9.32
C LEU A 241 16.67 19.08 -9.73
N ASP A 242 17.88 18.90 -10.27
CA ASP A 242 18.45 17.60 -10.67
C ASP A 242 17.52 16.73 -11.55
N TYR A 243 16.69 17.36 -12.38
CA TYR A 243 15.81 16.66 -13.31
C TYR A 243 16.56 15.68 -14.23
N GLU A 244 17.85 15.94 -14.50
CA GLU A 244 18.75 15.10 -15.29
C GLU A 244 19.09 13.78 -14.62
N ALA A 245 19.24 13.78 -13.30
CA ALA A 245 19.55 12.61 -12.49
C ALA A 245 18.28 11.90 -12.01
N GLY A 246 17.11 12.22 -12.56
CA GLY A 246 15.81 11.66 -12.13
C GLY A 246 15.20 12.36 -10.91
N GLY A 247 15.51 13.65 -10.72
CA GLY A 247 15.01 14.49 -9.64
C GLY A 247 15.88 14.46 -8.38
N MET A 248 15.58 15.40 -7.49
CA MET A 248 16.25 15.61 -6.21
C MET A 248 16.15 14.38 -5.29
N THR A 249 17.15 14.20 -4.44
CA THR A 249 17.17 13.24 -3.32
C THR A 249 17.38 13.98 -2.02
N PHE A 250 17.30 13.28 -0.88
CA PHE A 250 17.55 13.87 0.45
C PHE A 250 18.85 14.72 0.53
N ASP A 251 19.91 14.35 -0.18
CA ASP A 251 21.18 15.10 -0.18
C ASP A 251 21.05 16.54 -0.71
N GLY A 252 20.07 16.78 -1.59
CA GLY A 252 19.79 18.09 -2.19
C GLY A 252 18.98 19.04 -1.31
N ILE A 253 18.60 18.63 -0.09
CA ILE A 253 17.67 19.40 0.74
C ILE A 253 18.20 20.80 1.10
N ASN A 254 19.51 20.94 1.29
CA ASN A 254 20.14 22.23 1.58
C ASN A 254 20.09 23.18 0.37
N GLU A 255 20.09 22.65 -0.85
CA GLU A 255 19.95 23.44 -2.07
C GLU A 255 18.51 23.87 -2.28
N PHE A 256 17.57 22.96 -2.00
CA PHE A 256 16.14 23.28 -1.95
C PHE A 256 15.85 24.40 -0.95
N ASP A 257 16.41 24.32 0.26
CA ASP A 257 16.24 25.33 1.31
C ASP A 257 16.68 26.72 0.82
N LYS A 258 17.84 26.82 0.14
CA LYS A 258 18.33 28.06 -0.48
C LYS A 258 17.46 28.52 -1.66
N TRP A 259 16.95 27.59 -2.46
CA TRP A 259 16.07 27.89 -3.58
C TRP A 259 14.73 28.45 -3.08
N LEU A 260 14.15 27.85 -2.04
CA LEU A 260 12.88 28.25 -1.48
C LEU A 260 12.97 29.60 -0.77
N ALA A 261 14.10 29.94 -0.17
CA ALA A 261 14.32 31.24 0.48
C ALA A 261 14.23 32.44 -0.50
N LYS A 262 14.31 32.23 -1.82
CA LYS A 262 14.15 33.29 -2.82
C LYS A 262 12.69 33.78 -2.86
N PRO A 263 12.41 35.11 -2.81
CA PRO A 263 11.04 35.63 -2.75
C PRO A 263 10.09 35.09 -3.84
N VAL A 264 10.57 34.97 -5.08
CA VAL A 264 9.78 34.44 -6.21
C VAL A 264 9.29 33.01 -5.96
N ASN A 265 10.10 32.17 -5.31
CA ASN A 265 9.76 30.78 -5.04
C ASN A 265 8.95 30.66 -3.75
N ARG A 266 9.37 31.37 -2.70
CA ARG A 266 8.67 31.47 -1.42
C ARG A 266 7.23 31.90 -1.63
N ASP A 267 7.00 33.00 -2.35
CA ASP A 267 5.66 33.57 -2.53
C ASP A 267 4.79 32.71 -3.48
N ARG A 268 5.40 31.85 -4.30
CA ARG A 268 4.69 30.87 -5.13
C ARG A 268 4.18 29.68 -4.32
N ILE A 269 5.01 29.13 -3.44
CA ILE A 269 4.67 27.94 -2.63
C ILE A 269 3.89 28.31 -1.36
N LEU A 270 4.27 29.43 -0.73
CA LEU A 270 3.75 29.94 0.52
C LEU A 270 3.22 31.36 0.29
N PRO A 271 2.08 31.55 -0.39
CA PRO A 271 1.62 32.86 -0.84
C PRO A 271 1.19 33.81 0.29
N PHE A 272 0.91 33.28 1.47
CA PHE A 272 0.41 34.06 2.61
C PHE A 272 1.50 34.41 3.60
N GLN A 273 1.36 35.53 4.29
CA GLN A 273 2.38 36.00 5.24
C GLN A 273 2.58 35.01 6.38
N ARG A 274 1.54 34.33 6.85
CA ARG A 274 1.68 33.21 7.78
C ARG A 274 1.00 31.97 7.23
N CYS A 275 1.79 31.01 6.76
CA CYS A 275 1.27 29.76 6.24
C CYS A 275 2.20 28.57 6.45
N MET A 276 1.61 27.38 6.36
CA MET A 276 2.32 26.11 6.49
C MET A 276 1.87 25.14 5.40
N VAL A 277 2.84 24.41 4.85
CA VAL A 277 2.60 23.33 3.87
C VAL A 277 3.44 22.12 4.24
N SER A 278 2.89 20.92 4.06
CA SER A 278 3.67 19.69 4.14
C SER A 278 4.40 19.46 2.82
N MET A 279 5.68 19.12 2.90
CA MET A 279 6.50 18.79 1.75
C MET A 279 7.25 17.48 1.98
N ARG A 280 7.28 16.63 0.95
CA ARG A 280 8.14 15.45 0.92
C ARG A 280 9.17 15.61 -0.20
N VAL A 281 10.33 14.97 -0.08
CA VAL A 281 11.39 15.13 -1.09
C VAL A 281 10.90 14.72 -2.48
N ARG A 282 10.20 13.57 -2.56
CA ARG A 282 9.70 12.97 -3.80
C ARG A 282 8.35 12.28 -3.63
N ARG A 283 7.55 12.26 -4.70
CA ARG A 283 6.34 11.45 -4.80
C ARG A 283 6.67 9.98 -5.03
N ASP A 284 7.44 9.73 -6.08
CA ASP A 284 7.77 8.39 -6.56
C ASP A 284 9.17 7.97 -6.13
N GLU A 285 9.33 6.67 -5.87
CA GLU A 285 10.62 6.08 -5.54
C GLU A 285 11.60 6.24 -6.71
N LYS A 286 12.80 6.73 -6.41
CA LYS A 286 13.86 6.86 -7.40
C LYS A 286 14.34 5.48 -7.80
N ASP A 287 14.31 5.19 -9.10
CA ASP A 287 14.96 3.99 -9.61
C ASP A 287 16.48 4.12 -9.47
N ARG A 288 17.05 3.35 -8.53
CA ARG A 288 18.49 3.26 -8.27
C ARG A 288 19.10 1.99 -8.88
N SER A 289 18.35 1.24 -9.69
CA SER A 289 18.85 0.02 -10.33
C SER A 289 20.04 0.32 -11.26
N GLY A 290 21.11 -0.47 -11.15
CA GLY A 290 22.30 -0.32 -12.01
C GLY A 290 23.40 0.64 -11.50
N ILE A 291 23.23 1.34 -10.37
CA ILE A 291 24.28 2.25 -9.85
C ILE A 291 25.40 1.51 -9.09
N GLY A 292 25.26 0.19 -8.89
CA GLY A 292 26.26 -0.62 -8.14
C GLY A 292 26.34 -0.30 -6.64
N LEU A 293 25.41 0.50 -6.12
CA LEU A 293 25.25 0.78 -4.70
C LEU A 293 24.75 -0.47 -3.96
N ASN A 294 25.34 -0.77 -2.80
CA ASN A 294 24.85 -1.82 -1.91
C ASN A 294 23.36 -1.63 -1.61
N ALA A 295 22.57 -2.70 -1.71
CA ALA A 295 21.11 -2.67 -1.49
C ALA A 295 20.71 -2.00 -0.17
N PHE A 296 21.54 -2.14 0.89
CA PHE A 296 21.33 -1.48 2.18
C PHE A 296 21.40 0.06 2.11
N ILE A 297 22.30 0.62 1.29
CA ILE A 297 22.40 2.08 1.10
C ILE A 297 21.17 2.58 0.34
N GLN A 298 20.73 1.83 -0.68
CA GLN A 298 19.53 2.16 -1.45
C GLN A 298 18.27 2.15 -0.56
N ILE A 299 18.12 1.18 0.33
CA ILE A 299 17.00 1.11 1.29
C ILE A 299 17.04 2.31 2.24
N ARG A 300 18.22 2.65 2.79
CA ARG A 300 18.36 3.78 3.71
C ARG A 300 18.03 5.12 3.05
N GLU A 301 18.53 5.35 1.84
CA GLU A 301 18.22 6.57 1.08
C GLU A 301 16.75 6.61 0.66
N ALA A 302 16.17 5.47 0.25
CA ALA A 302 14.75 5.38 -0.08
C ALA A 302 13.86 5.70 1.13
N GLN A 303 14.27 5.33 2.35
CA GLN A 303 13.58 5.72 3.57
C GLN A 303 13.73 7.23 3.86
N ALA A 304 14.92 7.80 3.65
CA ALA A 304 15.16 9.22 3.85
C ALA A 304 14.32 10.10 2.90
N ASP A 305 14.10 9.66 1.67
CA ASP A 305 13.23 10.36 0.71
C ASP A 305 11.74 10.33 1.12
N LYS A 306 11.35 9.47 2.08
CA LYS A 306 9.97 9.39 2.59
C LYS A 306 9.67 10.33 3.75
N PHE A 307 10.67 10.98 4.33
CA PHE A 307 10.42 11.94 5.39
C PHE A 307 9.56 13.10 4.89
N THR A 308 8.55 13.43 5.70
CA THR A 308 7.68 14.56 5.44
C THR A 308 8.09 15.71 6.36
N TYR A 309 8.29 16.87 5.75
CA TYR A 309 8.71 18.11 6.39
C TYR A 309 7.55 19.10 6.42
N LEU A 310 7.42 19.86 7.51
CA LEU A 310 6.53 21.02 7.54
C LEU A 310 7.35 22.26 7.22
N ILE A 311 6.98 22.95 6.16
CA ILE A 311 7.57 24.24 5.80
C ILE A 311 6.66 25.34 6.35
N VAL A 312 7.19 26.16 7.25
CA VAL A 312 6.47 27.20 7.96
C VAL A 312 7.01 28.57 7.55
N ARG A 313 6.13 29.43 7.03
CA ARG A 313 6.40 30.84 6.76
C ARG A 313 5.75 31.72 7.83
N ASN A 314 6.51 32.69 8.33
CA ASN A 314 6.03 33.74 9.22
C ASN A 314 6.65 35.09 8.81
N GLY A 315 5.94 35.81 7.95
CA GLY A 315 6.39 37.04 7.30
C GLY A 315 7.46 36.73 6.26
N GLU A 316 8.65 37.23 6.52
CA GLU A 316 9.87 36.93 5.75
C GLU A 316 10.64 35.74 6.30
N GLN A 317 10.33 35.31 7.52
CA GLN A 317 10.98 34.17 8.16
C GLN A 317 10.47 32.86 7.58
N LEU A 318 11.39 31.93 7.37
CA LEU A 318 11.10 30.64 6.79
C LEU A 318 11.79 29.53 7.59
N TYR A 319 11.03 28.51 7.95
CA TYR A 319 11.48 27.38 8.76
C TYR A 319 11.11 26.05 8.11
N ARG A 320 11.97 25.05 8.30
CA ARG A 320 11.69 23.66 7.99
C ARG A 320 11.67 22.86 9.28
N VAL A 321 10.53 22.27 9.60
CA VAL A 321 10.35 21.39 10.75
C VAL A 321 10.36 19.96 10.26
N CYS A 322 11.32 19.18 10.72
CA CYS A 322 11.39 17.75 10.51
C CYS A 322 10.63 17.05 11.63
N THR A 323 9.68 16.20 11.28
CA THR A 323 8.88 15.41 12.22
C THR A 323 9.03 13.94 11.86
N ASP A 324 9.08 13.06 12.87
CA ASP A 324 9.11 11.61 12.64
C ASP A 324 7.75 11.03 12.15
N ILE A 325 6.73 11.89 12.01
CA ILE A 325 5.41 11.53 11.47
C ILE A 325 5.39 11.72 9.95
N ASP A 326 4.93 10.70 9.23
CA ASP A 326 4.54 10.85 7.84
C ASP A 326 3.11 11.39 7.76
N PHE A 327 2.96 12.65 7.34
CA PHE A 327 1.66 13.20 7.01
C PHE A 327 1.22 12.59 5.67
N GLY A 328 -0.01 12.07 5.61
CA GLY A 328 -0.60 11.60 4.36
C GLY A 328 -0.64 12.66 3.25
N GLU A 329 -1.22 12.34 2.09
CA GLU A 329 -1.28 13.30 0.99
C GLU A 329 -2.08 14.57 1.32
N GLN A 330 -3.03 14.46 2.25
CA GLN A 330 -3.80 15.58 2.80
C GLN A 330 -3.50 15.71 4.30
N MET A 331 -3.14 16.92 4.76
CA MET A 331 -2.92 17.22 6.18
C MET A 331 -4.21 17.29 6.99
N PHE A 332 -5.35 17.49 6.34
CA PHE A 332 -6.66 17.46 6.96
C PHE A 332 -7.69 16.98 5.94
N PRO A 333 -8.77 16.32 6.39
CA PRO A 333 -9.75 15.74 5.50
C PRO A 333 -10.50 16.83 4.74
N GLU A 334 -11.01 16.50 3.55
CA GLU A 334 -11.96 17.39 2.88
C GLU A 334 -13.26 17.49 3.69
N ARG A 335 -13.97 18.62 3.56
CA ARG A 335 -15.21 18.88 4.29
C ARG A 335 -16.27 17.78 4.10
N ALA A 336 -16.26 17.11 2.96
CA ALA A 336 -17.22 16.09 2.59
C ALA A 336 -16.82 14.65 3.00
N VAL A 337 -15.58 14.42 3.44
CA VAL A 337 -15.08 13.06 3.72
C VAL A 337 -15.76 12.44 4.95
N PHE A 338 -16.17 13.27 5.91
CA PHE A 338 -16.88 12.83 7.11
C PHE A 338 -18.14 13.66 7.32
N ASP A 339 -19.09 13.61 6.39
CA ASP A 339 -20.44 14.09 6.68
C ASP A 339 -21.17 13.01 7.51
N PRO A 340 -21.42 13.24 8.81
CA PRO A 340 -22.10 12.26 9.65
C PRO A 340 -23.58 12.06 9.28
N SER A 341 -24.13 12.91 8.39
CA SER A 341 -25.50 12.79 7.92
C SER A 341 -25.66 11.90 6.69
N GLU A 342 -24.58 11.61 5.95
CA GLU A 342 -24.65 10.74 4.78
C GLU A 342 -24.47 9.26 5.17
N PRO A 343 -25.40 8.36 4.79
CA PRO A 343 -25.23 6.93 5.03
C PRO A 343 -24.01 6.39 4.27
N MET A 344 -23.21 5.57 4.93
CA MET A 344 -22.00 4.96 4.37
C MET A 344 -22.09 3.43 4.33
N MET A 345 -21.34 2.85 3.41
CA MET A 345 -21.12 1.41 3.25
C MET A 345 -19.65 1.10 3.52
N MET A 346 -19.38 -0.03 4.17
CA MET A 346 -18.03 -0.52 4.48
C MET A 346 -17.78 -1.88 3.83
N LYS A 347 -16.64 -2.01 3.14
CA LYS A 347 -16.16 -3.26 2.56
C LYS A 347 -15.19 -3.94 3.50
N LEU A 348 -15.40 -5.22 3.73
CA LEU A 348 -14.51 -6.05 4.53
C LEU A 348 -13.50 -6.76 3.63
N TRP A 349 -12.21 -6.70 4.01
CA TRP A 349 -11.15 -7.54 3.41
C TRP A 349 -11.12 -8.94 4.04
N SER A 350 -11.66 -9.06 5.27
CA SER A 350 -11.93 -10.26 6.06
C SER A 350 -12.77 -9.85 7.28
N HIS A 351 -13.07 -10.77 8.20
CA HIS A 351 -13.86 -10.50 9.43
C HIS A 351 -13.23 -9.46 10.39
N ASP A 352 -11.97 -9.07 10.17
CA ASP A 352 -11.20 -8.26 11.12
C ASP A 352 -10.73 -6.91 10.59
N ARG A 353 -10.88 -6.62 9.28
CA ARG A 353 -10.36 -5.38 8.68
C ARG A 353 -11.27 -4.81 7.61
N ILE A 354 -11.50 -3.50 7.70
CA ILE A 354 -12.18 -2.72 6.66
C ILE A 354 -11.18 -2.31 5.59
N GLU A 355 -11.48 -2.71 4.36
CA GLU A 355 -10.72 -2.36 3.16
C GLU A 355 -11.03 -0.94 2.74
N SER A 356 -12.30 -0.66 2.46
CA SER A 356 -12.77 0.60 1.87
C SER A 356 -14.10 1.01 2.47
N MET A 357 -14.38 2.31 2.44
CA MET A 357 -15.68 2.89 2.77
C MET A 357 -16.12 3.79 1.63
N MET A 358 -17.42 3.87 1.37
CA MET A 358 -18.00 4.79 0.39
C MET A 358 -19.39 5.21 0.82
N THR A 359 -19.90 6.30 0.25
CA THR A 359 -21.30 6.71 0.49
C THR A 359 -22.27 5.66 -0.08
N LYS A 360 -23.44 5.52 0.53
CA LYS A 360 -24.49 4.64 0.01
C LYS A 360 -24.90 5.02 -1.41
N ARG A 361 -24.93 6.32 -1.73
CA ARG A 361 -25.20 6.80 -3.09
C ARG A 361 -24.16 6.30 -4.11
N GLU A 362 -22.89 6.35 -3.76
CA GLU A 362 -21.83 5.83 -4.64
C GLU A 362 -21.92 4.31 -4.78
N PHE A 363 -22.22 3.61 -3.69
CA PHE A 363 -22.45 2.17 -3.70
C PHE A 363 -23.60 1.77 -4.63
N ASP A 364 -24.76 2.41 -4.49
CA ASP A 364 -25.96 2.16 -5.30
C ASP A 364 -25.66 2.43 -6.79
N SER A 365 -24.97 3.53 -7.10
CA SER A 365 -24.54 3.85 -8.48
C SER A 365 -23.62 2.78 -9.09
N ARG A 366 -22.66 2.25 -8.30
CA ARG A 366 -21.77 1.17 -8.76
C ARG A 366 -22.51 -0.16 -8.93
N MET A 367 -23.49 -0.45 -8.07
CA MET A 367 -24.37 -1.62 -8.21
C MET A 367 -25.20 -1.51 -9.50
N GLU A 368 -25.85 -0.37 -9.74
CA GLU A 368 -26.62 -0.12 -10.96
C GLU A 368 -25.75 -0.23 -12.23
N GLU A 369 -24.52 0.30 -12.22
CA GLU A 369 -23.60 0.14 -13.34
C GLU A 369 -23.23 -1.33 -13.58
N SER A 370 -22.98 -2.09 -12.51
CA SER A 370 -22.65 -3.51 -12.56
C SER A 370 -23.82 -4.33 -13.10
N GLU A 371 -25.04 -4.08 -12.62
CA GLU A 371 -26.27 -4.73 -13.11
C GLU A 371 -26.53 -4.40 -14.57
N ARG A 372 -26.35 -3.15 -14.99
CA ARG A 372 -26.49 -2.75 -16.39
C ARG A 372 -25.49 -3.47 -17.29
N LYS A 373 -24.22 -3.59 -16.88
CA LYS A 373 -23.20 -4.34 -17.62
C LYS A 373 -23.53 -5.84 -17.68
N LEU A 374 -24.06 -6.40 -16.59
CA LEU A 374 -24.52 -7.79 -16.55
C LEU A 374 -25.66 -8.02 -17.54
N ALA A 375 -26.68 -7.17 -17.54
CA ALA A 375 -27.79 -7.24 -18.48
C ALA A 375 -27.31 -7.13 -19.93
N GLN A 376 -26.36 -6.23 -20.23
CA GLN A 376 -25.74 -6.14 -21.56
C GLN A 376 -24.94 -7.39 -21.93
N SER A 377 -24.22 -7.98 -20.97
CA SER A 377 -23.49 -9.23 -21.14
C SER A 377 -24.44 -10.39 -21.44
N GLU A 378 -25.51 -10.56 -20.67
CA GLU A 378 -26.52 -11.60 -20.87
C GLU A 378 -27.27 -11.41 -22.19
N GLN A 379 -27.63 -10.17 -22.52
CA GLN A 379 -28.25 -9.85 -23.81
C GLN A 379 -27.32 -10.19 -24.98
N TRP A 380 -26.03 -9.88 -24.88
CA TRP A 380 -25.04 -10.25 -25.89
C TRP A 380 -24.94 -11.78 -26.04
N GLU A 381 -24.97 -12.53 -24.94
CA GLU A 381 -24.92 -14.00 -24.96
C GLU A 381 -26.17 -14.62 -25.61
N LEU A 382 -27.35 -13.99 -25.45
CA LEU A 382 -28.59 -14.38 -26.14
C LEU A 382 -28.54 -14.06 -27.63
N GLU A 383 -28.01 -12.89 -28.01
CA GLU A 383 -27.88 -12.45 -29.41
C GLU A 383 -26.76 -13.18 -30.16
N ASN A 384 -25.78 -13.75 -29.44
CA ASN A 384 -24.62 -14.45 -30.01
C ASN A 384 -24.52 -15.87 -29.46
N PRO A 385 -25.40 -16.80 -29.88
CA PRO A 385 -25.31 -18.20 -29.48
C PRO A 385 -23.93 -18.78 -29.77
N ARG A 386 -23.39 -19.52 -28.80
CA ARG A 386 -21.99 -19.99 -28.82
C ARG A 386 -21.58 -20.66 -30.13
N GLU A 387 -22.38 -21.60 -30.60
CA GLU A 387 -22.08 -22.38 -31.81
C GLU A 387 -22.05 -21.52 -33.09
N GLU A 388 -22.96 -20.56 -33.20
CA GLU A 388 -23.07 -19.67 -34.36
C GLU A 388 -21.94 -18.65 -34.38
N TRP A 389 -21.60 -18.10 -33.20
CA TRP A 389 -20.54 -17.12 -33.06
C TRP A 389 -19.14 -17.73 -33.25
N GLU A 390 -18.87 -18.92 -32.71
CA GLU A 390 -17.59 -19.62 -32.91
C GLU A 390 -17.40 -20.05 -34.37
N LYS A 391 -18.48 -20.41 -35.07
CA LYS A 391 -18.44 -20.63 -36.54
C LYS A 391 -18.08 -19.36 -37.30
N ALA A 392 -18.61 -18.21 -36.91
CA ALA A 392 -18.32 -16.92 -37.54
C ALA A 392 -16.93 -16.36 -37.16
N ASN A 393 -16.35 -16.80 -36.03
CA ASN A 393 -15.09 -16.30 -35.48
C ASN A 393 -14.11 -17.44 -35.14
N PRO A 394 -13.57 -18.18 -36.13
CA PRO A 394 -12.81 -19.40 -35.92
C PRO A 394 -11.48 -19.23 -35.15
N TYR A 395 -10.97 -18.00 -35.02
CA TYR A 395 -9.73 -17.70 -34.29
C TYR A 395 -9.97 -17.07 -32.91
N LYS A 396 -11.23 -16.95 -32.46
CA LYS A 396 -11.58 -16.40 -31.14
C LYS A 396 -12.41 -17.41 -30.37
N THR A 397 -12.27 -17.40 -29.05
CA THR A 397 -13.14 -18.20 -28.17
C THR A 397 -14.35 -17.36 -27.77
N TRP A 398 -15.56 -17.95 -27.78
CA TRP A 398 -16.79 -17.26 -27.38
C TRP A 398 -16.68 -16.60 -25.99
N ASN A 399 -16.00 -17.29 -25.07
CA ASN A 399 -15.72 -16.77 -23.74
C ASN A 399 -15.00 -15.41 -23.73
N TRP A 400 -14.16 -15.12 -24.72
CA TRP A 400 -13.41 -13.87 -24.87
C TRP A 400 -14.02 -12.94 -25.94
N GLY A 401 -15.18 -13.32 -26.50
CA GLY A 401 -15.88 -12.58 -27.55
C GLY A 401 -16.82 -11.50 -27.04
N ASN A 402 -17.29 -11.64 -25.79
CA ASN A 402 -18.25 -10.72 -25.18
C ASN A 402 -17.54 -9.43 -24.71
N PRO A 403 -17.83 -8.27 -25.31
CA PRO A 403 -17.19 -7.00 -24.94
C PRO A 403 -17.68 -6.44 -23.58
N TYR A 404 -18.80 -6.96 -23.07
CA TYR A 404 -19.40 -6.58 -21.78
C TYR A 404 -19.05 -7.57 -20.66
N ARG A 405 -18.25 -8.60 -20.94
CA ARG A 405 -17.77 -9.53 -19.94
C ARG A 405 -16.74 -8.85 -19.05
N ASP A 406 -17.24 -8.32 -17.95
CA ASP A 406 -16.41 -7.74 -16.89
C ASP A 406 -15.87 -8.85 -15.99
N PHE A 407 -14.54 -8.94 -15.85
CA PHE A 407 -13.85 -9.85 -14.91
C PHE A 407 -13.69 -9.21 -13.52
N ASP A 408 -13.76 -7.88 -13.44
CA ASP A 408 -13.62 -7.08 -12.22
C ASP A 408 -14.97 -6.55 -11.75
N ARG A 409 -16.00 -7.41 -11.78
CA ARG A 409 -17.37 -7.05 -11.38
C ARG A 409 -17.38 -6.50 -9.96
N PHE A 410 -18.12 -5.42 -9.79
CA PHE A 410 -18.39 -4.90 -8.45
C PHE A 410 -19.26 -5.91 -7.70
N ASN A 411 -18.71 -6.52 -6.66
CA ASN A 411 -19.41 -7.46 -5.80
C ASN A 411 -19.92 -6.74 -4.53
N GLY A 412 -21.24 -6.57 -4.43
CA GLY A 412 -21.92 -5.98 -3.29
C GLY A 412 -21.99 -6.86 -2.03
N SER A 413 -21.75 -8.18 -2.13
CA SER A 413 -21.96 -9.12 -1.00
C SER A 413 -21.06 -8.85 0.21
N ASN A 414 -19.89 -8.25 -0.03
CA ASN A 414 -18.88 -7.99 1.01
C ASN A 414 -19.00 -6.57 1.59
N TRP A 415 -20.07 -5.86 1.24
CA TRP A 415 -20.36 -4.51 1.72
C TRP A 415 -21.47 -4.54 2.76
N HIS A 416 -21.22 -3.86 3.88
CA HIS A 416 -22.13 -3.76 5.00
C HIS A 416 -22.48 -2.30 5.26
N PRO A 417 -23.69 -1.99 5.74
CA PRO A 417 -24.04 -0.63 6.14
C PRO A 417 -23.22 -0.20 7.36
N PHE A 418 -22.80 1.06 7.39
CA PHE A 418 -22.15 1.69 8.54
C PHE A 418 -23.18 2.31 9.48
N ASP A 419 -23.91 1.45 10.18
CA ASP A 419 -24.89 1.79 11.21
C ASP A 419 -25.00 0.68 12.27
N ASP A 420 -25.86 0.87 13.27
CA ASP A 420 -26.07 -0.08 14.38
C ASP A 420 -26.62 -1.44 13.91
N SER A 421 -27.10 -1.57 12.66
CA SER A 421 -27.60 -2.86 12.15
C SER A 421 -26.47 -3.85 11.81
N SER A 422 -25.24 -3.35 11.67
CA SER A 422 -24.09 -4.17 11.29
C SER A 422 -23.26 -4.59 12.50
N THR A 423 -22.96 -5.88 12.62
CA THR A 423 -22.03 -6.42 13.63
C THR A 423 -20.57 -5.95 13.44
N PHE A 424 -20.29 -5.22 12.37
CA PHE A 424 -18.98 -4.63 12.08
C PHE A 424 -18.91 -3.12 12.36
N TYR A 425 -19.97 -2.52 12.92
CA TYR A 425 -20.04 -1.09 13.20
C TYR A 425 -18.83 -0.57 14.00
N ASP A 426 -18.42 -1.28 15.05
CA ASP A 426 -17.26 -0.90 15.86
C ASP A 426 -15.94 -0.93 15.09
N LEU A 427 -15.80 -1.81 14.09
CA LEU A 427 -14.62 -1.81 13.23
C LEU A 427 -14.61 -0.58 12.33
N GLY A 428 -15.78 -0.19 11.82
CA GLY A 428 -15.97 1.06 11.07
C GLY A 428 -15.60 2.25 11.91
N MET A 429 -16.12 2.30 13.13
CA MET A 429 -15.85 3.37 14.08
C MET A 429 -14.37 3.42 14.46
N ARG A 430 -13.72 2.26 14.70
CA ARG A 430 -12.28 2.18 14.97
C ARG A 430 -11.46 2.72 13.81
N LYS A 431 -11.82 2.41 12.56
CA LYS A 431 -11.14 2.95 11.36
C LYS A 431 -11.26 4.46 11.29
N ILE A 432 -12.48 4.99 11.39
CA ILE A 432 -12.73 6.44 11.37
C ILE A 432 -12.01 7.15 12.52
N GLN A 433 -12.08 6.61 13.74
CA GLN A 433 -11.37 7.16 14.89
C GLN A 433 -9.85 7.13 14.69
N GLY A 434 -9.32 6.11 14.03
CA GLY A 434 -7.92 6.02 13.63
C GLY A 434 -7.51 7.16 12.68
N GLU A 435 -8.30 7.39 11.63
CA GLU A 435 -8.08 8.47 10.66
C GLU A 435 -8.20 9.86 11.32
N ILE A 436 -9.25 10.08 12.12
CA ILE A 436 -9.43 11.32 12.91
C ILE A 436 -8.24 11.54 13.85
N LYS A 437 -7.74 10.47 14.47
CA LYS A 437 -6.60 10.54 15.38
C LYS A 437 -5.31 10.94 14.66
N GLU A 438 -5.08 10.47 13.43
CA GLU A 438 -3.95 10.93 12.61
C GLU A 438 -4.04 12.43 12.34
N TYR A 439 -5.21 12.94 11.98
CA TYR A 439 -5.43 14.39 11.80
C TYR A 439 -5.29 15.19 13.11
N ASN A 440 -5.74 14.63 14.25
CA ASN A 440 -5.58 15.27 15.55
C ASN A 440 -4.10 15.38 15.96
N ARG A 441 -3.24 14.44 15.55
CA ARG A 441 -1.79 14.55 15.78
C ARG A 441 -1.19 15.76 15.07
N ILE A 442 -1.69 16.10 13.88
CA ILE A 442 -1.30 17.31 13.15
C ILE A 442 -1.71 18.56 13.94
N ALA A 443 -2.93 18.58 14.49
CA ALA A 443 -3.37 19.67 15.35
C ALA A 443 -2.50 19.82 16.62
N LEU A 444 -2.02 18.71 17.21
CA LEU A 444 -1.10 18.73 18.34
C LEU A 444 0.27 19.33 17.98
N ILE A 445 0.81 18.99 16.82
CA ILE A 445 2.06 19.58 16.32
C ILE A 445 1.88 21.08 16.12
N VAL A 446 0.80 21.51 15.46
CA VAL A 446 0.50 22.93 15.22
C VAL A 446 0.32 23.69 16.54
N GLN A 447 -0.38 23.12 17.52
CA GLN A 447 -0.49 23.69 18.87
C GLN A 447 0.91 23.83 19.51
N GLY A 448 1.74 22.78 19.42
CA GLY A 448 3.12 22.81 19.87
C GLY A 448 3.92 23.95 19.22
N LEU A 449 3.79 24.14 17.90
CA LEU A 449 4.46 25.23 17.18
C LEU A 449 4.05 26.62 17.72
N PHE A 450 2.76 26.83 18.02
CA PHE A 450 2.30 28.07 18.67
C PHE A 450 2.86 28.23 20.08
N ASP A 451 2.90 27.18 20.89
CA ASP A 451 3.19 27.34 22.33
C ASP A 451 4.68 27.41 22.66
N ARG A 452 5.54 26.70 21.91
CA ARG A 452 6.95 26.51 22.32
C ARG A 452 8.00 26.93 21.31
N THR A 453 7.62 27.26 20.08
CA THR A 453 8.60 27.56 19.02
C THR A 453 8.59 29.03 18.62
N GLN A 454 9.75 29.56 18.24
CA GLN A 454 9.85 30.92 17.71
C GLN A 454 9.27 31.06 16.29
N THR A 455 8.86 29.95 15.66
CA THR A 455 8.52 29.93 14.22
C THR A 455 7.25 30.71 13.89
N LEU A 456 6.35 30.92 14.86
CA LEU A 456 5.06 31.60 14.66
C LEU A 456 4.95 32.92 15.44
N ILE A 457 5.94 33.27 16.27
CA ILE A 457 5.92 34.50 17.07
C ILE A 457 6.06 35.72 16.15
N PRO A 458 5.29 36.81 16.34
CA PRO A 458 4.30 37.03 17.39
C PRO A 458 2.89 36.54 17.01
N HIS A 459 2.15 35.97 17.95
CA HIS A 459 0.73 35.61 17.79
C HIS A 459 -0.04 35.80 19.09
N ASN A 460 -1.38 35.67 19.03
CA ASN A 460 -2.22 35.60 20.22
C ASN A 460 -2.22 34.19 20.82
N PRO A 461 -2.47 34.01 22.13
CA PRO A 461 -2.61 32.68 22.72
C PRO A 461 -3.66 31.85 21.96
N VAL A 462 -3.29 30.64 21.55
CA VAL A 462 -4.13 29.77 20.73
C VAL A 462 -4.53 28.54 21.53
N GLN A 463 -5.81 28.16 21.44
CA GLN A 463 -6.33 26.91 21.98
C GLN A 463 -7.02 26.15 20.85
N MET A 464 -6.27 25.27 20.17
CA MET A 464 -6.74 24.57 18.96
C MET A 464 -7.97 23.68 19.22
N TRP A 465 -8.19 23.23 20.46
CA TRP A 465 -9.37 22.44 20.84
C TRP A 465 -10.64 23.28 21.09
N ARG A 466 -10.54 24.62 21.12
CA ARG A 466 -11.70 25.51 21.23
C ARG A 466 -12.06 26.07 19.85
N PRO A 467 -13.26 25.78 19.30
CA PRO A 467 -13.64 26.20 17.95
C PRO A 467 -13.49 27.70 17.68
N ALA A 468 -13.85 28.54 18.66
CA ALA A 468 -13.72 30.00 18.55
C ALA A 468 -12.25 30.46 18.46
N SER A 469 -11.36 29.85 19.25
CA SER A 469 -9.92 30.16 19.21
C SER A 469 -9.28 29.62 17.93
N PHE A 470 -9.67 28.42 17.50
CA PHE A 470 -9.21 27.84 16.24
C PHE A 470 -9.57 28.75 15.06
N ALA A 471 -10.83 29.16 14.92
CA ALA A 471 -11.27 30.03 13.81
C ALA A 471 -10.65 31.44 13.84
N ALA A 472 -10.26 31.92 15.03
CA ALA A 472 -9.58 33.20 15.17
C ALA A 472 -8.10 33.14 14.74
N SER A 473 -7.43 32.00 14.96
CA SER A 473 -5.97 31.88 14.80
C SER A 473 -5.53 31.05 13.59
N VAL A 474 -6.39 30.17 13.08
CA VAL A 474 -6.08 29.22 12.00
C VAL A 474 -7.14 29.29 10.91
N GLU A 475 -6.70 29.22 9.67
CA GLU A 475 -7.53 29.13 8.48
C GLU A 475 -7.08 27.92 7.64
N LEU A 476 -8.01 27.01 7.35
CA LEU A 476 -7.74 25.82 6.54
C LEU A 476 -7.97 26.16 5.06
N VAL A 477 -6.93 26.00 4.25
CA VAL A 477 -6.96 26.23 2.80
C VAL A 477 -7.16 24.89 2.09
N TYR A 478 -8.37 24.65 1.60
CA TYR A 478 -8.75 23.41 0.94
C TYR A 478 -8.33 23.41 -0.53
N ASP A 479 -7.89 22.26 -1.05
CA ASP A 479 -7.48 22.15 -2.45
C ASP A 479 -8.60 22.56 -3.42
N ASN A 480 -9.85 22.16 -3.16
CA ASN A 480 -11.00 22.53 -3.99
C ASN A 480 -11.27 24.03 -4.06
N THR A 481 -10.73 24.83 -3.13
CA THR A 481 -10.81 26.30 -3.22
C THR A 481 -9.84 26.90 -4.25
N MET A 482 -8.86 26.12 -4.72
CA MET A 482 -7.88 26.52 -5.75
C MET A 482 -7.81 25.58 -6.97
N ALA A 483 -8.45 24.40 -6.94
CA ALA A 483 -8.23 23.30 -7.89
C ALA A 483 -9.23 23.20 -9.06
N LEU A 484 -10.12 24.18 -9.27
CA LEU A 484 -10.85 24.26 -10.55
C LEU A 484 -9.91 24.80 -11.64
N HIS A 485 -9.03 23.93 -12.13
CA HIS A 485 -8.30 24.17 -13.37
C HIS A 485 -9.28 23.97 -14.53
N TRP A 486 -9.82 25.08 -15.02
CA TRP A 486 -10.73 25.08 -16.16
C TRP A 486 -9.98 24.66 -17.44
N GLY A 487 -10.44 23.59 -18.09
CA GLY A 487 -9.96 23.13 -19.39
C GLY A 487 -9.21 21.79 -19.38
N GLU A 488 -8.95 21.29 -20.59
CA GLU A 488 -8.11 20.10 -20.80
C GLU A 488 -6.68 20.35 -20.32
N ALA A 489 -6.04 19.33 -19.75
CA ALA A 489 -4.65 19.42 -19.35
C ALA A 489 -3.75 19.62 -20.59
N PRO A 490 -2.68 20.43 -20.51
CA PRO A 490 -1.73 20.57 -21.61
C PRO A 490 -1.15 19.20 -22.02
N ASP A 491 -1.32 18.83 -23.29
CA ASP A 491 -0.79 17.56 -23.81
C ASP A 491 0.65 17.75 -24.33
N ILE A 492 1.60 17.14 -23.61
CA ILE A 492 3.02 17.17 -23.97
C ILE A 492 3.28 16.47 -25.31
N ASN A 493 2.60 15.37 -25.61
CA ASN A 493 2.83 14.60 -26.82
C ASN A 493 2.36 15.36 -28.05
N ALA A 494 1.20 16.02 -27.95
CA ALA A 494 0.70 16.91 -29.00
C ALA A 494 1.66 18.09 -29.24
N TYR A 495 2.22 18.68 -28.17
CA TYR A 495 3.22 19.75 -28.29
C TYR A 495 4.51 19.28 -28.97
N VAL A 496 5.06 18.15 -28.55
CA VAL A 496 6.25 17.54 -29.18
C VAL A 496 5.99 17.25 -30.66
N ALA A 497 4.84 16.68 -31.01
CA ALA A 497 4.46 16.43 -32.39
C ALA A 497 4.39 17.71 -33.23
N ALA A 498 3.86 18.81 -32.68
CA ALA A 498 3.80 20.10 -33.34
C ALA A 498 5.19 20.73 -33.56
N CYS A 499 6.12 20.58 -32.61
CA CYS A 499 7.52 20.99 -32.78
C CYS A 499 8.24 20.14 -33.82
N ASN A 500 8.06 18.81 -33.77
CA ASN A 500 8.66 17.85 -34.69
C ASN A 500 8.13 18.00 -36.12
N ALA A 501 6.90 18.47 -36.32
CA ALA A 501 6.37 18.78 -37.65
C ALA A 501 7.17 19.86 -38.39
N LYS A 502 7.93 20.69 -37.66
CA LYS A 502 8.80 21.74 -38.21
C LYS A 502 10.27 21.29 -38.36
N ALA A 503 10.57 20.01 -38.18
CA ALA A 503 11.93 19.47 -38.26
C ALA A 503 12.46 19.48 -39.70
N ASP A 504 13.67 20.02 -39.86
CA ASP A 504 14.46 20.01 -41.09
C ASP A 504 15.88 19.45 -40.85
N ALA A 505 16.75 19.50 -41.87
CA ALA A 505 18.12 18.98 -41.77
C ALA A 505 19.04 19.79 -40.84
N ASP A 506 18.67 21.03 -40.54
CA ASP A 506 19.46 21.95 -39.72
C ASP A 506 18.93 22.05 -38.28
N SER A 507 17.79 21.42 -38.03
CA SER A 507 17.14 21.33 -36.73
C SER A 507 18.02 20.60 -35.72
N ILE A 508 18.05 21.13 -34.50
CA ILE A 508 18.75 20.54 -33.38
C ILE A 508 17.77 19.68 -32.62
N MET A 509 18.21 18.47 -32.28
CA MET A 509 17.36 17.45 -31.71
C MET A 509 17.83 17.08 -30.30
N PHE A 510 16.87 16.67 -29.48
CA PHE A 510 17.04 16.04 -28.18
C PHE A 510 16.46 14.61 -28.22
N GLY A 511 17.00 13.69 -27.41
CA GLY A 511 16.51 12.30 -27.28
C GLY A 511 17.48 11.23 -27.81
N GLN A 512 18.34 11.59 -28.78
CA GLN A 512 19.31 10.68 -29.40
C GLN A 512 20.29 10.06 -28.39
N GLU A 513 20.67 10.80 -27.36
CA GLU A 513 21.59 10.33 -26.32
C GLU A 513 20.94 9.30 -25.40
N HIS A 514 19.69 9.52 -24.99
CA HIS A 514 18.94 8.55 -24.19
C HIS A 514 18.81 7.22 -24.94
N LEU A 515 18.39 7.29 -26.21
CA LEU A 515 18.21 6.08 -27.03
C LEU A 515 19.55 5.36 -27.29
N TRP A 516 20.65 6.09 -27.38
CA TRP A 516 21.99 5.50 -27.41
C TRP A 516 22.33 4.78 -26.10
N MET A 517 22.10 5.40 -24.95
CA MET A 517 22.37 4.78 -23.63
C MET A 517 21.53 3.53 -23.38
N VAL A 518 20.27 3.51 -23.83
CA VAL A 518 19.40 2.32 -23.78
C VAL A 518 19.99 1.19 -24.63
N ARG A 519 20.41 1.49 -25.88
CA ARG A 519 21.02 0.48 -26.77
C ARG A 519 22.34 -0.08 -26.24
N GLU A 520 23.16 0.74 -25.58
CA GLU A 520 24.37 0.25 -24.94
C GLU A 520 24.06 -0.59 -23.69
N ALA A 521 23.04 -0.23 -22.92
CA ALA A 521 22.56 -1.04 -21.79
C ALA A 521 22.05 -2.41 -22.25
N GLU A 522 21.21 -2.47 -23.29
CA GLU A 522 20.75 -3.72 -23.89
C GLU A 522 21.91 -4.59 -24.36
N ARG A 523 22.92 -3.99 -25.00
CA ARG A 523 24.12 -4.69 -25.44
C ARG A 523 24.91 -5.27 -24.27
N GLU A 524 25.07 -4.52 -23.19
CA GLU A 524 25.79 -4.98 -22.00
C GLU A 524 25.01 -6.06 -21.24
N ASN A 525 23.71 -5.88 -21.08
CA ASN A 525 22.82 -6.88 -20.48
C ASN A 525 22.88 -8.20 -21.25
N ALA A 526 22.84 -8.15 -22.59
CA ALA A 526 22.99 -9.33 -23.42
C ALA A 526 24.36 -10.00 -23.25
N LYS A 527 25.44 -9.26 -23.04
CA LYS A 527 26.76 -9.84 -22.72
C LYS A 527 26.74 -10.54 -21.35
N THR A 528 26.20 -9.88 -20.33
CA THR A 528 26.03 -10.45 -18.99
C THR A 528 25.19 -11.72 -19.03
N ASP A 529 24.12 -11.71 -19.83
CA ASP A 529 23.24 -12.85 -19.95
C ASP A 529 23.88 -14.06 -20.62
N ASN A 530 24.68 -13.80 -21.67
CA ASN A 530 25.43 -14.81 -22.39
C ASN A 530 26.70 -15.28 -21.64
N ASN A 531 27.11 -14.60 -20.57
CA ASN A 531 28.28 -14.96 -19.79
C ASN A 531 27.96 -16.02 -18.74
N TRP A 532 28.12 -17.29 -19.12
CA TRP A 532 27.89 -18.45 -18.25
C TRP A 532 28.75 -18.49 -16.97
N ARG A 533 29.83 -17.68 -16.90
CA ARG A 533 30.70 -17.60 -15.70
C ARG A 533 30.09 -16.76 -14.58
N ILE A 534 29.02 -16.00 -14.86
CA ILE A 534 28.31 -15.19 -13.87
C ILE A 534 27.08 -15.99 -13.41
N PRO A 535 27.00 -16.39 -12.13
CA PRO A 535 25.81 -17.04 -11.58
C PRO A 535 24.57 -16.17 -11.79
N SER A 536 23.41 -16.77 -12.03
CA SER A 536 22.16 -16.02 -12.26
C SER A 536 21.82 -15.04 -11.13
N SER A 537 22.22 -15.34 -9.89
CA SER A 537 22.05 -14.47 -8.72
C SER A 537 22.88 -13.19 -8.77
N ASN A 538 23.95 -13.17 -9.58
CA ASN A 538 24.92 -12.08 -9.67
C ASN A 538 24.83 -11.34 -11.01
N LYS A 539 23.88 -11.71 -11.87
CA LYS A 539 23.60 -10.96 -13.11
C LYS A 539 22.98 -9.63 -12.75
N TYR A 540 23.42 -8.58 -13.44
CA TYR A 540 22.90 -7.23 -13.29
C TYR A 540 22.33 -6.77 -14.64
N HIS A 541 21.28 -5.96 -14.57
CA HIS A 541 20.63 -5.39 -15.75
C HIS A 541 20.59 -3.87 -15.61
N TYR A 542 21.17 -3.18 -16.58
CA TYR A 542 21.09 -1.73 -16.72
C TYR A 542 19.86 -1.35 -17.55
N LYS A 543 19.15 -0.28 -17.18
CA LYS A 543 18.13 0.34 -18.04
C LYS A 543 18.74 1.31 -19.04
N THR A 544 19.75 2.05 -18.59
CA THR A 544 20.57 2.96 -19.40
C THR A 544 22.03 2.81 -18.99
N LEU A 545 22.94 2.93 -19.96
CA LEU A 545 24.37 2.79 -19.72
C LEU A 545 25.12 3.80 -20.59
N ARG A 546 25.94 4.65 -19.95
CA ARG A 546 26.94 5.46 -20.66
C ARG A 546 28.31 4.77 -20.51
N PRO A 547 28.87 4.19 -21.58
CA PRO A 547 30.16 3.52 -21.51
C PRO A 547 31.29 4.49 -21.16
N GLN A 548 32.25 4.05 -20.34
CA GLN A 548 33.42 4.85 -19.99
C GLN A 548 34.29 5.11 -21.25
N GLY A 549 34.58 6.37 -21.53
CA GLY A 549 35.38 6.80 -22.70
C GLY A 549 34.60 6.96 -24.01
N ASP A 550 33.28 6.79 -24.00
CA ASP A 550 32.41 7.14 -25.14
C ASP A 550 31.57 8.39 -24.78
N PRO A 551 31.83 9.55 -25.42
CA PRO A 551 31.07 10.76 -25.13
C PRO A 551 29.62 10.70 -25.65
N GLY A 552 29.29 9.76 -26.54
CA GLY A 552 27.97 9.65 -27.15
C GLY A 552 27.66 10.74 -28.18
N PRO A 553 26.45 10.74 -28.75
CA PRO A 553 26.01 11.73 -29.74
C PRO A 553 25.82 13.14 -29.16
N GLY A 554 25.90 13.30 -27.83
CA GLY A 554 25.64 14.54 -27.11
C GLY A 554 24.15 14.76 -26.83
N ARG A 555 23.88 15.55 -25.80
CA ARG A 555 22.52 15.78 -25.25
C ARG A 555 21.59 16.50 -26.22
N VAL A 556 22.09 17.55 -26.86
CA VAL A 556 21.44 18.21 -28.00
C VAL A 556 22.42 18.19 -29.16
N ALA A 557 21.96 17.74 -30.32
CA ALA A 557 22.83 17.51 -31.46
C ALA A 557 22.14 17.87 -32.76
N ARG A 558 22.93 18.34 -33.73
CA ARG A 558 22.47 18.48 -35.10
C ARG A 558 22.70 17.15 -35.83
N PRO A 559 21.70 16.63 -36.57
CA PRO A 559 21.85 15.37 -37.29
C PRO A 559 22.88 15.52 -38.43
N ALA A 560 23.66 14.47 -38.67
CA ALA A 560 24.55 14.38 -39.82
C ALA A 560 23.79 14.14 -41.13
N SER A 561 22.64 13.45 -41.04
CA SER A 561 21.72 13.29 -42.16
C SER A 561 20.27 13.18 -41.67
N TRP A 562 19.35 13.83 -42.38
CA TRP A 562 17.92 13.80 -42.15
C TRP A 562 17.21 13.16 -43.34
N THR A 563 16.34 12.17 -43.10
CA THR A 563 15.59 11.46 -44.16
C THR A 563 14.08 11.65 -43.96
N PRO A 564 13.45 12.66 -44.59
CA PRO A 564 12.06 13.03 -44.34
C PRO A 564 11.05 11.91 -44.63
N ARG A 565 11.28 11.11 -45.69
CA ARG A 565 10.35 10.02 -46.09
C ARG A 565 10.23 8.92 -45.04
N SER A 566 11.34 8.54 -44.41
CA SER A 566 11.39 7.52 -43.35
C SER A 566 11.33 8.12 -41.95
N LYS A 567 11.32 9.45 -41.81
CA LYS A 567 11.38 10.18 -40.54
C LYS A 567 12.55 9.73 -39.64
N MET A 568 13.73 9.48 -40.23
CA MET A 568 14.92 9.04 -39.49
C MET A 568 16.01 10.12 -39.51
N ALA A 569 16.58 10.39 -38.34
CA ALA A 569 17.78 11.20 -38.16
C ALA A 569 18.99 10.31 -37.85
N THR A 570 20.15 10.64 -38.42
CA THR A 570 21.41 9.96 -38.12
C THR A 570 22.36 10.92 -37.43
N PHE A 571 22.87 10.54 -36.27
CA PHE A 571 23.86 11.30 -35.50
C PHE A 571 25.20 10.58 -35.54
N THR A 572 26.29 11.33 -35.56
CA THR A 572 27.65 10.80 -35.66
C THR A 572 28.58 11.52 -34.70
N TRP A 573 29.45 10.77 -34.02
CA TRP A 573 30.45 11.31 -33.10
C TRP A 573 31.73 10.45 -33.11
N LEU A 574 32.77 10.93 -32.44
CA LEU A 574 34.01 10.18 -32.25
C LEU A 574 34.01 9.49 -30.89
N ARG A 575 34.41 8.22 -30.86
CA ARG A 575 34.59 7.45 -29.62
C ARG A 575 35.93 6.73 -29.61
N ALA A 576 36.51 6.51 -28.43
CA ALA A 576 37.69 5.67 -28.30
C ALA A 576 37.38 4.22 -28.74
N ARG A 577 38.32 3.58 -29.44
CA ARG A 577 38.15 2.18 -29.88
C ARG A 577 38.08 1.18 -28.71
N SER A 578 38.70 1.53 -27.59
CA SER A 578 38.78 0.77 -26.34
C SER A 578 39.04 1.76 -25.19
N PRO A 579 38.68 1.47 -23.92
CA PRO A 579 38.92 2.36 -22.79
C PRO A 579 40.37 2.81 -22.61
N HIS A 580 41.33 2.07 -23.15
CA HIS A 580 42.77 2.33 -23.06
C HIS A 580 43.41 2.80 -24.39
N SER A 581 42.61 3.09 -25.42
CA SER A 581 43.10 3.43 -26.75
C SER A 581 42.91 4.92 -27.05
N GLU A 582 43.99 5.61 -27.41
CA GLU A 582 43.95 7.00 -27.89
C GLU A 582 43.34 7.15 -29.30
N ASN A 583 43.23 6.04 -30.05
CA ASN A 583 42.62 6.05 -31.39
C ASN A 583 41.11 6.22 -31.33
N LEU A 584 40.62 7.31 -31.92
CA LEU A 584 39.19 7.62 -32.08
C LEU A 584 38.62 6.95 -33.34
N THR A 585 37.38 6.46 -33.23
CA THR A 585 36.62 5.82 -34.29
C THR A 585 35.27 6.50 -34.45
N LYS A 586 34.78 6.58 -35.70
CA LYS A 586 33.46 7.13 -36.00
C LYS A 586 32.37 6.20 -35.51
N ALA A 587 31.50 6.71 -34.65
CA ALA A 587 30.28 6.05 -34.22
C ALA A 587 29.06 6.75 -34.83
N GLN A 588 27.98 6.00 -34.99
CA GLN A 588 26.72 6.52 -35.52
C GLN A 588 25.51 5.86 -34.87
N ILE A 589 24.42 6.61 -34.76
CA ILE A 589 23.12 6.10 -34.33
C ILE A 589 22.02 6.64 -35.23
N LYS A 590 21.12 5.75 -35.65
CA LYS A 590 19.88 6.10 -36.36
C LYS A 590 18.73 6.11 -35.35
N VAL A 591 18.00 7.22 -35.32
CA VAL A 591 16.91 7.47 -34.38
C VAL A 591 15.68 7.93 -35.16
N PRO A 592 14.50 7.33 -34.91
CA PRO A 592 13.25 7.78 -35.52
C PRO A 592 12.76 9.09 -34.88
N LEU A 593 11.96 9.88 -35.61
CA LEU A 593 11.53 11.22 -35.19
C LEU A 593 10.57 11.22 -33.99
N ASP A 594 9.81 10.14 -33.80
CA ASP A 594 8.92 9.93 -32.65
C ASP A 594 9.67 9.84 -31.31
N GLU A 595 10.93 9.39 -31.34
CA GLU A 595 11.85 9.33 -30.19
C GLU A 595 12.73 10.59 -30.04
N LEU A 596 12.49 11.61 -30.87
CA LEU A 596 13.26 12.85 -30.87
C LEU A 596 12.37 14.05 -30.55
N PHE A 597 13.00 15.12 -30.09
CA PHE A 597 12.36 16.42 -29.91
C PHE A 597 13.12 17.52 -30.63
N ASN A 598 12.43 18.27 -31.49
CA ASN A 598 12.96 19.40 -32.22
C ASN A 598 13.14 20.63 -31.30
N VAL A 599 14.34 20.76 -30.76
CA VAL A 599 14.76 21.87 -29.90
C VAL A 599 14.76 23.19 -30.67
N SER A 600 15.05 23.19 -31.98
CA SER A 600 15.04 24.42 -32.78
C SER A 600 13.65 25.07 -32.88
N ALA A 601 12.58 24.27 -32.77
CA ALA A 601 11.20 24.77 -32.83
C ALA A 601 10.65 25.25 -31.48
N TYR A 602 11.37 25.00 -30.38
CA TYR A 602 10.99 25.43 -29.03
C TYR A 602 11.13 26.96 -28.86
N LYS A 603 10.20 27.58 -28.14
CA LYS A 603 10.30 29.00 -27.75
C LYS A 603 10.63 29.13 -26.27
N LEU A 604 11.48 30.11 -25.94
CA LEU A 604 11.86 30.41 -24.56
C LEU A 604 10.63 30.59 -23.67
N GLY A 605 10.54 29.80 -22.61
CA GLY A 605 9.43 29.81 -21.66
C GLY A 605 8.26 28.88 -21.99
N ASP A 606 8.28 28.13 -23.09
CA ASP A 606 7.20 27.18 -23.43
C ASP A 606 7.01 26.10 -22.36
N PHE A 607 8.05 25.74 -21.59
CA PHE A 607 7.92 24.81 -20.46
C PHE A 607 6.94 25.30 -19.37
N LYS A 608 6.71 26.61 -19.26
CA LYS A 608 5.85 27.20 -18.21
C LYS A 608 4.41 26.73 -18.32
N GLN A 609 3.91 26.44 -19.51
CA GLN A 609 2.54 25.94 -19.70
C GLN A 609 2.31 24.57 -19.02
N PHE A 610 3.34 23.72 -19.01
CA PHE A 610 3.31 22.41 -18.35
C PHE A 610 3.67 22.51 -16.87
N PHE A 611 4.51 23.48 -16.50
CA PHE A 611 4.89 23.68 -15.12
C PHE A 611 3.79 24.37 -14.29
N SER A 612 2.98 25.25 -14.89
CA SER A 612 1.93 25.98 -14.19
C SER A 612 0.76 25.08 -13.76
N ASP A 613 0.43 24.06 -14.56
CA ASP A 613 -0.64 23.11 -14.25
C ASP A 613 -0.10 21.97 -13.33
N PRO A 614 -0.68 21.77 -12.13
CA PRO A 614 -0.24 20.73 -11.20
C PRO A 614 -0.32 19.30 -11.78
N ARG A 615 -1.25 19.03 -12.70
CA ARG A 615 -1.45 17.70 -13.32
C ARG A 615 -0.27 17.31 -14.19
N THR A 616 0.28 18.26 -14.94
CA THR A 616 1.47 18.07 -15.77
C THR A 616 2.75 18.24 -14.96
N ARG A 617 2.75 19.06 -13.90
CA ARG A 617 3.88 19.18 -12.96
C ARG A 617 4.20 17.86 -12.26
N ALA A 618 3.19 17.10 -11.84
CA ALA A 618 3.39 15.76 -11.28
C ALA A 618 4.12 14.80 -12.24
N LYS A 619 4.09 15.07 -13.55
CA LYS A 619 4.77 14.29 -14.59
C LYS A 619 6.06 14.95 -15.09
N TYR A 620 6.66 15.85 -14.31
CA TYR A 620 7.81 16.64 -14.77
C TYR A 620 8.99 15.81 -15.25
N LEU A 621 9.26 14.63 -14.68
CA LEU A 621 10.34 13.75 -15.14
C LEU A 621 10.17 13.32 -16.61
N GLN A 622 8.95 13.31 -17.15
CA GLN A 622 8.69 12.94 -18.54
C GLN A 622 9.03 14.06 -19.52
N TRP A 623 8.98 15.33 -19.11
CA TRP A 623 9.13 16.47 -20.01
C TRP A 623 10.26 17.44 -19.64
N ALA A 624 10.62 17.56 -18.36
CA ALA A 624 11.62 18.50 -17.89
C ALA A 624 13.00 18.27 -18.51
N PRO A 625 13.53 17.03 -18.62
CA PRO A 625 14.79 16.78 -19.31
C PRO A 625 14.82 17.35 -20.73
N MET A 626 13.71 17.24 -21.45
CA MET A 626 13.58 17.67 -22.82
C MET A 626 13.41 19.19 -22.93
N LEU A 627 12.42 19.76 -22.25
CA LEU A 627 12.07 21.18 -22.38
C LEU A 627 13.11 22.10 -21.71
N LEU A 628 13.71 21.68 -20.59
CA LEU A 628 14.74 22.48 -19.93
C LEU A 628 16.08 22.42 -20.69
N SER A 629 16.43 21.28 -21.30
CA SER A 629 17.58 21.23 -22.22
C SER A 629 17.40 22.15 -23.43
N ALA A 630 16.17 22.28 -23.92
CA ALA A 630 15.85 23.22 -24.98
C ALA A 630 15.97 24.67 -24.51
N GLU A 631 15.46 24.99 -23.32
CA GLU A 631 15.62 26.30 -22.69
C GLU A 631 17.11 26.67 -22.53
N ASP A 632 17.93 25.74 -22.03
CA ASP A 632 19.37 25.94 -21.84
C ASP A 632 20.12 26.12 -23.17
N TYR A 633 19.69 25.43 -24.22
CA TYR A 633 20.22 25.63 -25.57
C TYR A 633 19.92 27.05 -26.09
N HIS A 634 18.65 27.49 -26.03
CA HIS A 634 18.26 28.82 -26.50
C HIS A 634 18.85 29.96 -25.65
N ARG A 635 19.19 29.71 -24.38
CA ARG A 635 19.93 30.65 -23.51
C ARG A 635 21.44 30.61 -23.73
N GLY A 636 21.97 29.67 -24.51
CA GLY A 636 23.40 29.49 -24.78
C GLY A 636 24.19 28.82 -23.67
N ALA A 637 23.52 28.28 -22.64
CA ALA A 637 24.15 27.51 -21.57
C ALA A 637 24.55 26.10 -22.06
N LEU A 638 23.77 25.52 -22.98
CA LEU A 638 24.03 24.23 -23.60
C LEU A 638 24.43 24.39 -25.07
N LYS A 639 25.58 23.83 -25.47
CA LYS A 639 26.04 23.87 -26.87
C LYS A 639 25.62 22.60 -27.61
N ALA A 640 25.12 22.77 -28.83
CA ALA A 640 24.77 21.64 -29.68
C ALA A 640 26.02 20.96 -30.26
N THR A 641 26.07 19.63 -30.13
CA THR A 641 27.09 18.81 -30.76
C THR A 641 26.89 18.85 -32.28
N GLN A 642 27.96 19.23 -32.99
CA GLN A 642 27.97 19.28 -34.45
C GLN A 642 28.25 17.89 -35.02
N PRO A 643 27.65 17.53 -36.16
CA PRO A 643 27.95 16.28 -36.83
C PRO A 643 29.39 16.27 -37.33
N LEU A 644 29.98 15.08 -37.45
CA LEU A 644 31.27 14.93 -38.10
C LEU A 644 31.13 15.31 -39.58
N PRO A 645 32.14 15.98 -40.18
CA PRO A 645 32.15 16.26 -41.60
C PRO A 645 31.87 14.97 -42.39
N SER A 646 30.94 15.03 -43.34
CA SER A 646 30.78 13.93 -44.29
C SER A 646 32.08 13.80 -45.07
N ASP A 647 32.68 12.60 -45.10
CA ASP A 647 33.76 12.33 -46.05
C ASP A 647 33.28 12.76 -47.44
N GLU A 648 34.06 13.62 -48.12
CA GLU A 648 33.77 14.08 -49.46
C GLU A 648 33.36 12.89 -50.36
N PRO A 649 32.40 13.08 -51.29
CA PRO A 649 32.03 12.01 -52.19
C PRO A 649 33.29 11.58 -52.94
N LYS A 650 33.75 10.34 -52.70
CA LYS A 650 34.76 9.70 -53.55
C LYS A 650 34.28 9.82 -54.99
N THR A 651 34.86 10.77 -55.72
CA THR A 651 34.70 10.93 -57.16
C THR A 651 35.06 9.58 -57.77
N ARG A 652 34.03 8.79 -58.11
CA ARG A 652 34.19 7.59 -58.91
C ARG A 652 34.63 8.05 -60.29
N PHE A 653 35.94 8.17 -60.50
CA PHE A 653 36.50 8.15 -61.84
C PHE A 653 36.12 6.80 -62.45
N ARG A 654 35.21 6.83 -63.43
CA ARG A 654 35.05 5.75 -64.41
C ARG A 654 36.25 5.85 -65.35
N PHE A 655 37.09 4.82 -65.36
CA PHE A 655 37.84 4.43 -66.54
C PHE A 655 37.22 3.16 -67.09
#